data_AF-A0A556QPJ4-F1
#
_entry.id   AF-A0A556QPJ4-F1
#
_cell.length_a   1.000
_cell.length_b   1.000
_cell.length_c   1.000
_cell.angle_alpha   90.00
_cell.angle_beta   90.00
_cell.angle_gamma   90.00
#
_symmetry.space_group_name_H-M   'P 1'
#
loop_
_entity.id
_entity.type
_entity.pdbx_description
1 polymer ?
#
loop_
_entity_poly.entity_id
_entity_poly.type
_entity_poly.pdbx_seq_one_letter_code
_entity_poly.pdbx_strand_id
1 'polypeptide(L)'
;MAKITLIGAGSVVFAKNLISDILQFPELSGSTITLMDIDPARLETARVMAERVVRKLGVKAKIEATLDRRKAITGANYVICTIQVGGYKPGTVIDFEIPRKFGLLQTIGDTLGVGGVFRGLRTIPKILEIARDIAEVGAPGCTFLNYTNPMAMLCMAADKAVGVPMVGLCHSVQGTSQQLANYAGLHYKHVTYRVAGINHMAFFLDYKYRGKDAYPLLFNLLNDPSFSQDKVRFEMMRRLGYFVTESSEHQSEYNPHFIHHGKDVISKFDIPIDEYLRRCESIISTWKKAEAELIGEDGDIVVNPQTHEYGSFIIHSMETNTPRVIYGNVPNTGLITNLPDRCCVELPVLVDAQGLQPTHIGNLPPQLAAICRTNVNVQELTVEAALTGKREHIYHAVMTDPHAAATLPLDKIWAMCDELIEAHQKAGLLGDFAPTIKNTGRAYAGLGDRVIVTLEPVKALASIAGQSIEFTLTAVNQGAKAFSGKLIFISEAGEVVAKGGAVSLKVAGGATLTKQVVLRPAAATSLFLRAVSNDERVVGREYIYTEPRVLNVSAEGGPVPVEIEFMANKLLKGGLTVKGNKLEVTGRVIDTAVKIDEKAPWDASVVEFFVKGPHGAVKQFFLLPRTKGATVLGRDFKPVKDVTFKVAIDKGGYDFRLAADLAIIGVVEKTGDPFYMDFVVGAGALGDAHGACRVGWNGSVRSSSRSGHYALVTREGH
;
A
#
# COMPACT_ATOMS: atom_id res chain seq x y z
N MET A 1 15.36 8.45 35.14
CA MET A 1 14.52 9.61 34.76
C MET A 1 14.31 9.56 33.27
N ALA A 2 13.07 9.69 32.81
CA ALA A 2 12.73 9.57 31.40
C ALA A 2 13.34 10.71 30.57
N LYS A 3 13.81 10.37 29.36
CA LYS A 3 14.06 11.33 28.28
C LYS A 3 12.85 11.34 27.35
N ILE A 4 12.21 12.49 27.21
CA ILE A 4 10.99 12.70 26.44
C ILE A 4 11.31 13.69 25.32
N THR A 5 11.23 13.24 24.07
CA THR A 5 11.56 14.04 22.89
C THR A 5 10.29 14.52 22.20
N LEU A 6 10.18 15.82 21.93
CA LEU A 6 9.08 16.43 21.17
C LEU A 6 9.60 16.84 19.79
N ILE A 7 9.10 16.19 18.74
CA ILE A 7 9.39 16.49 17.33
C ILE A 7 8.27 17.35 16.76
N GLY A 8 8.62 18.51 16.22
CA GLY A 8 7.65 19.56 15.88
C GLY A 8 7.32 20.46 17.07
N ALA A 9 8.29 20.69 17.95
CA ALA A 9 8.15 21.49 19.17
C ALA A 9 7.80 22.97 18.90
N GLY A 10 7.99 23.45 17.67
CA GLY A 10 7.57 24.77 17.19
C GLY A 10 6.05 24.95 17.12
N SER A 11 5.26 23.90 17.36
CA SER A 11 3.85 24.01 17.74
C SER A 11 3.74 24.46 19.21
N VAL A 12 4.21 25.68 19.50
CA VAL A 12 4.58 26.12 20.87
C VAL A 12 3.41 26.03 21.86
N VAL A 13 2.17 26.32 21.44
CA VAL A 13 0.99 26.19 22.32
C VAL A 13 0.75 24.74 22.73
N PHE A 14 0.84 23.82 21.79
CA PHE A 14 0.65 22.39 22.05
C PHE A 14 1.80 21.83 22.88
N ALA A 15 3.05 22.19 22.53
CA ALA A 15 4.24 21.84 23.31
C ALA A 15 4.13 22.34 24.75
N LYS A 16 3.64 23.57 24.97
CA LYS A 16 3.43 24.13 26.32
C LYS A 16 2.50 23.25 27.14
N ASN A 17 1.35 22.87 26.59
CA ASN A 17 0.35 22.09 27.31
C ASN A 17 0.89 20.71 27.68
N LEU A 18 1.52 20.00 26.74
CA LEU A 18 2.12 18.69 27.02
C LEU A 18 3.25 18.74 28.05
N ILE A 19 4.18 19.69 27.90
CA ILE A 19 5.30 19.85 28.84
C ILE A 19 4.75 20.19 30.23
N SER A 20 3.76 21.09 30.30
CA SER A 20 3.10 21.45 31.55
C SER A 20 2.41 20.26 32.20
N ASP A 21 1.70 19.44 31.44
CA ASP A 21 0.99 18.26 31.97
C ASP A 21 1.98 17.21 32.48
N ILE A 22 3.04 16.92 31.71
CA ILE A 22 4.09 15.98 32.09
C ILE A 22 4.78 16.42 33.38
N LEU A 23 5.21 17.69 33.47
CA LEU A 23 6.00 18.19 34.59
C LEU A 23 5.20 18.45 35.86
N GLN A 24 3.87 18.47 35.78
CA GLN A 24 2.99 18.52 36.95
C GLN A 24 2.92 17.18 37.70
N PHE A 25 3.35 16.06 37.10
CA PHE A 25 3.51 14.80 37.83
C PHE A 25 4.81 14.81 38.63
N PRO A 26 4.78 14.65 39.97
CA PRO A 26 5.98 14.65 40.82
C PRO A 26 7.04 13.64 40.35
N GLU A 27 6.61 12.47 39.89
CA GLU A 27 7.49 11.38 39.43
C GLU A 27 8.23 11.73 38.13
N LEU A 28 7.68 12.64 37.32
CA LEU A 28 8.26 13.08 36.04
C LEU A 28 8.93 14.45 36.12
N SER A 29 8.90 15.09 37.30
CA SER A 29 9.31 16.49 37.49
C SER A 29 10.80 16.75 37.25
N GLY A 30 11.65 15.72 37.23
CA GLY A 30 13.07 15.82 36.86
C GLY A 30 13.41 15.17 35.52
N SER A 31 12.42 14.97 34.63
CA SER A 31 12.65 14.39 33.30
C SER A 31 13.52 15.30 32.42
N THR A 32 14.16 14.72 31.39
CA THR A 32 14.76 15.51 30.32
C THR A 32 13.76 15.69 29.20
N ILE A 33 13.44 16.95 28.86
CA ILE A 33 12.58 17.32 27.75
C ILE A 33 13.47 17.80 26.61
N THR A 34 13.50 17.05 25.50
CA THR A 34 14.30 17.39 24.32
C THR A 34 13.37 17.90 23.21
N LEU A 35 13.51 19.17 22.87
CA LEU A 35 12.73 19.84 21.84
C LEU A 35 13.44 19.77 20.50
N MET A 36 12.70 19.41 19.45
CA MET A 36 13.20 19.41 18.09
C MET A 36 12.19 20.05 17.14
N ASP A 37 12.70 20.95 16.31
CA ASP A 37 11.98 21.53 15.18
C ASP A 37 12.98 21.81 14.05
N ILE A 38 12.46 22.06 12.85
CA ILE A 38 13.27 22.47 11.69
C ILE A 38 13.41 23.99 11.60
N ASP A 39 12.50 24.73 12.22
CA ASP A 39 12.52 26.19 12.28
C ASP A 39 13.28 26.66 13.54
N PRO A 40 14.46 27.30 13.40
CA PRO A 40 15.26 27.72 14.54
C PRO A 40 14.59 28.78 15.41
N ALA A 41 13.79 29.67 14.82
CA ALA A 41 13.11 30.72 15.57
C ALA A 41 11.98 30.12 16.41
N ARG A 42 11.16 29.24 15.82
CA ARG A 42 10.10 28.55 16.56
C ARG A 42 10.65 27.61 17.62
N LEU A 43 11.77 26.93 17.35
CA LEU A 43 12.44 26.09 18.33
C LEU A 43 12.94 26.91 19.53
N GLU A 44 13.49 28.09 19.27
CA GLU A 44 13.95 28.99 20.34
C GLU A 44 12.77 29.49 21.18
N THR A 45 11.66 29.89 20.55
CA THR A 45 10.41 30.23 21.25
C THR A 45 9.93 29.07 22.13
N ALA A 46 9.97 27.83 21.62
CA ALA A 46 9.59 26.63 22.38
C ALA A 46 10.54 26.37 23.57
N ARG A 47 11.85 26.55 23.39
CA ARG A 47 12.87 26.39 24.44
C ARG A 47 12.64 27.39 25.57
N VAL A 48 12.51 28.68 25.25
CA VAL A 48 12.25 29.76 26.22
C VAL A 48 10.96 29.48 26.99
N MET A 49 9.89 29.11 26.27
CA MET A 49 8.61 28.74 26.88
C MET A 49 8.76 27.57 27.85
N ALA A 50 9.44 26.49 27.45
CA ALA A 50 9.61 25.29 28.28
C ALA A 50 10.41 25.60 29.57
N GLU A 51 11.47 26.40 29.47
CA GLU A 51 12.24 26.83 30.64
C GLU A 51 11.41 27.70 31.60
N ARG A 52 10.50 28.52 31.09
CA ARG A 52 9.55 29.27 31.92
C ARG A 52 8.58 28.35 32.64
N VAL A 53 8.05 27.31 31.98
CA VAL A 53 7.20 26.29 32.62
C VAL A 53 7.97 25.62 33.76
N VAL A 54 9.22 25.23 33.54
CA VAL A 54 10.09 24.64 34.58
C VAL A 54 10.26 25.57 35.77
N ARG A 55 10.60 26.86 35.53
CA ARG A 55 10.74 27.86 36.59
C ARG A 55 9.43 28.08 37.34
N LYS A 56 8.31 28.17 36.63
CA LYS A 56 6.97 28.42 37.19
C LYS A 56 6.52 27.29 38.11
N LEU A 57 6.78 26.04 37.70
CA LEU A 57 6.44 24.86 38.49
C LEU A 57 7.46 24.58 39.61
N GLY A 58 8.63 25.21 39.60
CA GLY A 58 9.68 24.99 40.59
C GLY A 58 10.31 23.59 40.52
N VAL A 59 10.30 22.97 39.33
CA VAL A 59 10.78 21.60 39.11
C VAL A 59 12.21 21.56 38.56
N LYS A 60 12.85 20.38 38.54
CA LYS A 60 14.26 20.20 38.17
C LYS A 60 14.45 19.58 36.78
N ALA A 61 13.45 19.67 35.92
CA ALA A 61 13.52 19.14 34.56
C ALA A 61 14.63 19.82 33.74
N LYS A 62 15.30 19.02 32.91
CA LYS A 62 16.34 19.50 31.99
C LYS A 62 15.70 19.78 30.63
N ILE A 63 15.92 20.98 30.08
CA ILE A 63 15.49 21.32 28.71
C ILE A 63 16.68 21.20 27.76
N GLU A 64 16.51 20.49 26.66
CA GLU A 64 17.44 20.43 25.53
C GLU A 64 16.71 20.87 24.27
N ALA A 65 17.40 21.53 23.34
CA ALA A 65 16.84 21.93 22.06
C ALA A 65 17.85 21.62 20.94
N THR A 66 17.38 21.08 19.82
CA THR A 66 18.22 20.79 18.67
C THR A 66 17.45 20.79 17.36
N LEU A 67 18.11 21.18 16.27
CA LEU A 67 17.59 21.03 14.90
C LEU A 67 17.84 19.61 14.34
N ASP A 68 18.67 18.80 15.01
CA ASP A 68 19.02 17.46 14.60
C ASP A 68 18.05 16.44 15.20
N ARG A 69 17.18 15.90 14.36
CA ARG A 69 16.17 14.90 14.74
C ARG A 69 16.81 13.65 15.36
N ARG A 70 17.90 13.14 14.78
CA ARG A 70 18.52 11.90 15.26
C ARG A 70 19.14 12.12 16.63
N LYS A 71 19.84 13.25 16.83
CA LYS A 71 20.36 13.65 18.14
C LYS A 71 19.25 13.81 19.19
N ALA A 72 18.10 14.35 18.80
CA ALA A 72 16.95 14.47 19.68
C ALA A 72 16.43 13.11 20.15
N ILE A 73 16.38 12.12 19.25
CA ILE A 73 15.86 10.77 19.51
C ILE A 73 16.86 9.89 20.26
N THR A 74 18.18 10.11 20.12
CA THR A 74 19.20 9.27 20.77
C THR A 74 18.96 9.08 22.27
N GLY A 75 18.68 7.85 22.70
CA GLY A 75 18.41 7.48 24.08
C GLY A 75 17.05 7.96 24.64
N ALA A 76 16.12 8.41 23.81
CA ALA A 76 14.79 8.81 24.25
C ALA A 76 13.95 7.59 24.68
N ASN A 77 13.21 7.71 25.79
CA ASN A 77 12.22 6.72 26.23
C ASN A 77 10.87 6.93 25.53
N TYR A 78 10.55 8.18 25.20
CA TYR A 78 9.30 8.56 24.55
C TYR A 78 9.59 9.58 23.46
N VAL A 79 8.95 9.42 22.32
CA VAL A 79 8.97 10.41 21.23
C VAL A 79 7.55 10.85 20.94
N ILE A 80 7.27 12.14 21.12
CA ILE A 80 6.01 12.77 20.79
C ILE A 80 6.18 13.52 19.46
N CYS A 81 5.31 13.27 18.48
CA CYS A 81 5.40 13.91 17.17
C CYS A 81 4.15 14.73 16.84
N THR A 82 4.38 16.01 16.50
CA THR A 82 3.34 17.02 16.24
C THR A 82 3.66 17.85 15.00
N ILE A 83 4.27 17.22 13.99
CA ILE A 83 4.68 17.90 12.75
C ILE A 83 3.48 18.17 11.83
N GLN A 84 3.60 19.17 10.96
CA GLN A 84 2.70 19.42 9.84
C GLN A 84 3.52 19.65 8.57
N VAL A 85 3.71 18.59 7.78
CA VAL A 85 4.48 18.67 6.53
C VAL A 85 3.71 19.54 5.51
N GLY A 86 4.40 20.51 4.93
CA GLY A 86 3.85 21.47 3.96
C GLY A 86 3.16 22.69 4.55
N GLY A 87 2.88 22.71 5.87
CA GLY A 87 2.24 23.82 6.57
C GLY A 87 0.90 24.27 5.96
N TYR A 88 0.45 25.47 6.33
CA TYR A 88 -0.72 26.10 5.71
C TYR A 88 -0.45 26.42 4.23
N LYS A 89 0.65 27.14 3.97
CA LYS A 89 1.12 27.46 2.61
C LYS A 89 2.47 26.77 2.35
N PRO A 90 2.62 26.07 1.21
CA PRO A 90 1.62 25.86 0.17
C PRO A 90 0.68 24.66 0.43
N GLY A 91 1.00 23.78 1.38
CA GLY A 91 0.36 22.46 1.52
C GLY A 91 -1.16 22.48 1.62
N THR A 92 -1.70 22.99 2.72
CA THR A 92 -3.17 23.06 2.93
C THR A 92 -3.88 23.86 1.85
N VAL A 93 -3.29 24.96 1.37
CA VAL A 93 -3.90 25.77 0.32
C VAL A 93 -4.04 24.97 -0.99
N ILE A 94 -3.01 24.23 -1.41
CA ILE A 94 -3.08 23.34 -2.57
C ILE A 94 -4.19 22.29 -2.38
N ASP A 95 -4.26 21.68 -1.19
CA ASP A 95 -5.26 20.65 -0.85
C ASP A 95 -6.71 21.16 -0.95
N PHE A 96 -6.95 22.47 -0.90
CA PHE A 96 -8.28 23.09 -1.00
C PHE A 96 -8.54 23.72 -2.37
N GLU A 97 -7.58 24.48 -2.91
CA GLU A 97 -7.77 25.25 -4.14
C GLU A 97 -7.95 24.34 -5.36
N ILE A 98 -7.20 23.24 -5.45
CA ILE A 98 -7.29 22.35 -6.60
C ILE A 98 -8.62 21.60 -6.61
N PRO A 99 -9.06 20.89 -5.54
CA PRO A 99 -10.35 20.22 -5.57
C PRO A 99 -11.53 21.16 -5.84
N ARG A 100 -11.45 22.42 -5.36
CA ARG A 100 -12.45 23.45 -5.65
C ARG A 100 -12.59 23.73 -7.14
N LYS A 101 -11.49 23.78 -7.91
CA LYS A 101 -11.54 23.99 -9.38
C LYS A 101 -12.35 22.90 -10.08
N PHE A 102 -12.37 21.69 -9.54
CA PHE A 102 -13.13 20.56 -10.08
C PHE A 102 -14.58 20.48 -9.58
N GLY A 103 -14.95 21.33 -8.62
CA GLY A 103 -16.28 21.37 -8.01
C GLY A 103 -16.40 20.59 -6.70
N LEU A 104 -15.29 20.11 -6.13
CA LEU A 104 -15.26 19.41 -4.86
C LEU A 104 -14.96 20.38 -3.72
N LEU A 105 -15.99 20.70 -2.94
CA LEU A 105 -15.89 21.58 -1.77
C LEU A 105 -15.48 20.78 -0.54
N GLN A 106 -14.68 21.35 0.36
CA GLN A 106 -14.22 20.71 1.59
C GLN A 106 -14.47 21.63 2.79
N THR A 107 -14.58 21.06 3.98
CA THR A 107 -14.68 21.82 5.24
C THR A 107 -13.32 21.84 5.93
N ILE A 108 -12.71 20.66 6.14
CA ILE A 108 -11.49 20.49 6.92
C ILE A 108 -10.34 19.92 6.08
N GLY A 109 -10.56 18.86 5.32
CA GLY A 109 -9.59 18.31 4.35
C GLY A 109 -8.25 17.88 4.96
N ASP A 110 -8.22 17.59 6.26
CA ASP A 110 -6.95 17.47 7.00
C ASP A 110 -6.60 16.03 7.39
N THR A 111 -7.56 15.09 7.35
CA THR A 111 -7.42 13.72 7.89
C THR A 111 -7.94 12.66 6.94
N LEU A 112 -9.20 12.72 6.51
CA LEU A 112 -9.76 11.88 5.45
C LEU A 112 -10.12 12.77 4.24
N GLY A 113 -10.73 12.19 3.21
CA GLY A 113 -11.01 12.93 1.98
C GLY A 113 -9.76 13.16 1.13
N VAL A 114 -9.94 13.91 0.03
CA VAL A 114 -8.86 14.24 -0.92
C VAL A 114 -7.70 14.96 -0.25
N GLY A 115 -7.98 15.97 0.58
CA GLY A 115 -6.93 16.66 1.34
C GLY A 115 -6.21 15.73 2.32
N GLY A 116 -6.93 14.81 2.98
CA GLY A 116 -6.35 13.76 3.82
C GLY A 116 -5.41 12.83 3.07
N VAL A 117 -5.77 12.38 1.86
CA VAL A 117 -4.92 11.56 0.98
C VAL A 117 -3.60 12.26 0.69
N PHE A 118 -3.66 13.51 0.19
CA PHE A 118 -2.45 14.26 -0.18
C PHE A 118 -1.63 14.70 1.03
N ARG A 119 -2.25 14.87 2.20
CA ARG A 119 -1.53 15.03 3.48
C ARG A 119 -0.84 13.76 3.92
N GLY A 120 -1.48 12.61 3.75
CA GLY A 120 -0.88 11.30 3.97
C GLY A 120 0.37 11.14 3.12
N LEU A 121 0.26 11.33 1.80
CA LEU A 121 1.37 11.12 0.85
C LEU A 121 2.61 11.96 1.18
N ARG A 122 2.46 13.22 1.60
CA ARG A 122 3.60 14.07 1.98
C ARG A 122 4.16 13.76 3.38
N THR A 123 3.33 13.24 4.28
CA THR A 123 3.69 13.08 5.70
C THR A 123 4.22 11.68 6.02
N ILE A 124 3.71 10.63 5.35
CA ILE A 124 4.13 9.23 5.54
C ILE A 124 5.65 9.09 5.46
N PRO A 125 6.36 9.60 4.42
CA PRO A 125 7.82 9.46 4.34
C PRO A 125 8.56 10.01 5.57
N LYS A 126 8.08 11.13 6.14
CA LYS A 126 8.68 11.77 7.32
C LYS A 126 8.38 11.02 8.61
N ILE A 127 7.19 10.45 8.73
CA ILE A 127 6.87 9.54 9.84
C ILE A 127 7.73 8.28 9.78
N LEU A 128 7.97 7.72 8.59
CA LEU A 128 8.86 6.57 8.45
C LEU A 128 10.32 6.88 8.80
N GLU A 129 10.82 8.06 8.44
CA GLU A 129 12.14 8.53 8.88
C GLU A 129 12.23 8.62 10.41
N ILE A 130 11.23 9.22 11.07
CA ILE A 130 11.15 9.32 12.54
C ILE A 130 11.11 7.93 13.17
N ALA A 131 10.25 7.04 12.68
CA ALA A 131 10.11 5.69 13.21
C ALA A 131 11.40 4.87 13.07
N ARG A 132 12.14 5.02 11.96
CA ARG A 132 13.46 4.38 11.79
C ARG A 132 14.49 4.94 12.76
N ASP A 133 14.55 6.27 12.92
CA ASP A 133 15.44 6.88 13.91
C ASP A 133 15.11 6.40 15.34
N ILE A 134 13.81 6.24 15.68
CA ILE A 134 13.39 5.64 16.96
C ILE A 134 13.90 4.21 17.11
N ALA A 135 13.71 3.37 16.09
CA ALA A 135 14.15 1.98 16.11
C ALA A 135 15.68 1.85 16.23
N GLU A 136 16.44 2.77 15.62
CA GLU A 136 17.90 2.69 15.56
C GLU A 136 18.60 3.34 16.76
N VAL A 137 18.12 4.47 17.26
CA VAL A 137 18.82 5.25 18.30
C VAL A 137 17.98 5.56 19.54
N GLY A 138 16.68 5.25 19.54
CA GLY A 138 15.83 5.34 20.73
C GLY A 138 16.30 4.38 21.84
N ALA A 139 15.87 4.63 23.07
CA ALA A 139 16.09 3.66 24.15
C ALA A 139 15.30 2.35 23.86
N PRO A 140 15.73 1.19 24.41
CA PRO A 140 14.94 -0.03 24.30
C PRO A 140 13.49 0.19 24.78
N GLY A 141 12.52 -0.19 23.95
CA GLY A 141 11.10 0.02 24.25
C GLY A 141 10.62 1.47 24.07
N CYS A 142 11.38 2.33 23.38
CA CYS A 142 10.98 3.70 23.09
C CYS A 142 9.58 3.74 22.46
N THR A 143 8.65 4.46 23.10
CA THR A 143 7.26 4.52 22.65
C THR A 143 7.02 5.77 21.80
N PHE A 144 6.49 5.56 20.61
CA PHE A 144 6.15 6.61 19.66
C PHE A 144 4.71 7.09 19.84
N LEU A 145 4.55 8.31 20.34
CA LEU A 145 3.28 8.99 20.61
C LEU A 145 2.99 9.98 19.46
N ASN A 146 2.20 9.55 18.48
CA ASN A 146 1.93 10.37 17.30
C ASN A 146 0.66 11.22 17.49
N TYR A 147 0.78 12.53 17.36
CA TYR A 147 -0.33 13.49 17.27
C TYR A 147 -0.53 14.05 15.86
N THR A 148 0.37 13.72 14.93
CA THR A 148 0.31 14.21 13.55
C THR A 148 -0.79 13.51 12.76
N ASN A 149 -1.58 14.31 12.03
CA ASN A 149 -2.55 13.83 11.05
C ASN A 149 -1.94 13.66 9.64
N PRO A 150 -2.49 12.75 8.80
CA PRO A 150 -3.67 11.92 9.03
C PRO A 150 -3.40 10.65 9.87
N MET A 151 -3.93 10.61 11.10
CA MET A 151 -3.51 9.66 12.13
C MET A 151 -3.50 8.20 11.68
N ALA A 152 -4.62 7.73 11.11
CA ALA A 152 -4.81 6.33 10.74
C ALA A 152 -3.80 5.87 9.68
N MET A 153 -3.59 6.68 8.63
CA MET A 153 -2.65 6.37 7.54
C MET A 153 -1.21 6.37 8.04
N LEU A 154 -0.85 7.32 8.91
CA LEU A 154 0.50 7.44 9.44
C LEU A 154 0.85 6.29 10.38
N CYS A 155 -0.08 5.91 11.27
CA CYS A 155 0.09 4.75 12.15
C CYS A 155 0.18 3.45 11.35
N MET A 156 -0.71 3.27 10.37
CA MET A 156 -0.70 2.10 9.50
C MET A 156 0.61 1.97 8.69
N ALA A 157 1.11 3.08 8.14
CA ALA A 157 2.36 3.07 7.37
C ALA A 157 3.58 2.75 8.26
N ALA A 158 3.68 3.38 9.44
CA ALA A 158 4.78 3.15 10.37
C ALA A 158 4.81 1.71 10.89
N ASP A 159 3.64 1.15 11.21
CA ASP A 159 3.49 -0.25 11.59
C ASP A 159 3.91 -1.19 10.45
N LYS A 160 3.38 -1.01 9.23
CA LYS A 160 3.66 -1.88 8.08
C LYS A 160 5.13 -1.85 7.64
N ALA A 161 5.79 -0.69 7.73
CA ALA A 161 7.13 -0.50 7.16
C ALA A 161 8.28 -0.58 8.17
N VAL A 162 8.03 -0.36 9.47
CA VAL A 162 9.09 -0.31 10.50
C VAL A 162 8.73 -1.16 11.72
N GLY A 163 7.52 -1.02 12.27
CA GLY A 163 7.06 -1.81 13.43
C GLY A 163 7.66 -1.38 14.77
N VAL A 164 7.54 -0.10 15.14
CA VAL A 164 7.92 0.42 16.47
C VAL A 164 6.74 0.43 17.44
N PRO A 165 6.96 0.33 18.78
CA PRO A 165 5.89 0.54 19.76
C PRO A 165 5.29 1.92 19.57
N MET A 166 3.99 1.99 19.23
CA MET A 166 3.36 3.25 18.90
C MET A 166 1.88 3.30 19.27
N VAL A 167 1.39 4.52 19.48
CA VAL A 167 -0.04 4.83 19.55
C VAL A 167 -0.29 6.20 18.94
N GLY A 168 -1.32 6.27 18.10
CA GLY A 168 -1.82 7.54 17.59
C GLY A 168 -2.83 8.17 18.54
N LEU A 169 -2.70 9.46 18.81
CA LEU A 169 -3.44 10.17 19.84
C LEU A 169 -4.27 11.32 19.24
N CYS A 170 -5.58 11.27 19.46
CA CYS A 170 -6.51 12.33 19.09
C CYS A 170 -7.41 12.67 20.29
N HIS A 171 -7.75 13.94 20.45
CA HIS A 171 -8.62 14.42 21.53
C HIS A 171 -10.11 14.18 21.25
N SER A 172 -10.45 13.65 20.08
CA SER A 172 -11.81 13.49 19.57
C SER A 172 -12.76 12.81 20.55
N VAL A 173 -12.32 11.68 21.12
CA VAL A 173 -13.14 10.86 22.00
C VAL A 173 -13.43 11.58 23.31
N GLN A 174 -12.39 12.09 23.99
CA GLN A 174 -12.58 12.81 25.26
C GLN A 174 -13.38 14.09 25.07
N GLY A 175 -13.09 14.87 24.03
CA GLY A 175 -13.82 16.10 23.71
C GLY A 175 -15.29 15.83 23.41
N THR A 176 -15.58 14.84 22.56
CA THR A 176 -16.97 14.48 22.23
C THR A 176 -17.72 13.94 23.43
N SER A 177 -17.08 13.13 24.28
CA SER A 177 -17.72 12.60 25.48
C SER A 177 -18.17 13.69 26.46
N GLN A 178 -17.39 14.77 26.59
CA GLN A 178 -17.73 15.94 27.39
C GLN A 178 -18.82 16.78 26.72
N GLN A 179 -18.80 16.93 25.39
CA GLN A 179 -19.85 17.63 24.64
C GLN A 179 -21.20 16.93 24.78
N LEU A 180 -21.25 15.60 24.66
CA LEU A 180 -22.47 14.82 24.88
C LEU A 180 -23.03 15.00 26.28
N ALA A 181 -22.17 15.08 27.31
CA ALA A 181 -22.58 15.33 28.67
C ALA A 181 -23.22 16.72 28.79
N ASN A 182 -22.61 17.73 28.18
CA ASN A 182 -23.13 19.09 28.17
C ASN A 182 -24.48 19.19 27.46
N TYR A 183 -24.66 18.55 26.30
CA TYR A 183 -25.92 18.53 25.57
C TYR A 183 -27.06 17.91 26.39
N ALA A 184 -26.77 16.81 27.10
CA ALA A 184 -27.75 16.13 27.94
C ALA A 184 -27.91 16.74 29.34
N GLY A 185 -27.21 17.84 29.68
CA GLY A 185 -27.25 18.46 31.00
C GLY A 185 -26.65 17.57 32.11
N LEU A 186 -25.70 16.71 31.78
CA LEU A 186 -25.11 15.71 32.67
C LEU A 186 -23.77 16.18 33.25
N HIS A 187 -23.54 15.87 34.52
CA HIS A 187 -22.23 16.09 35.13
C HIS A 187 -21.21 15.04 34.66
N TYR A 188 -20.17 15.47 33.95
CA TYR A 188 -19.20 14.58 33.27
C TYR A 188 -18.53 13.53 34.17
N LYS A 189 -18.19 13.85 35.42
CA LYS A 189 -17.60 12.89 36.39
C LYS A 189 -18.38 11.59 36.61
N HIS A 190 -19.66 11.56 36.23
CA HIS A 190 -20.53 10.38 36.36
C HIS A 190 -20.82 9.71 35.01
N VAL A 191 -20.18 10.16 33.94
CA VAL A 191 -20.28 9.59 32.60
C VAL A 191 -19.25 8.48 32.45
N THR A 192 -19.68 7.38 31.85
CA THR A 192 -18.82 6.27 31.45
C THR A 192 -19.19 5.88 30.02
N TYR A 193 -18.20 5.50 29.21
CA TYR A 193 -18.42 5.22 27.80
C TYR A 193 -17.45 4.18 27.28
N ARG A 194 -17.86 3.55 26.17
CA ARG A 194 -17.02 2.69 25.35
C ARG A 194 -17.14 3.13 23.90
N VAL A 195 -16.01 3.47 23.29
CA VAL A 195 -15.93 4.00 21.93
C VAL A 195 -15.06 3.10 21.07
N ALA A 196 -15.46 2.82 19.83
CA ALA A 196 -14.63 2.10 18.89
C ALA A 196 -14.95 2.45 17.43
N GLY A 197 -13.93 2.38 16.58
CA GLY A 197 -14.03 2.60 15.13
C GLY A 197 -12.66 2.90 14.54
N ILE A 198 -12.56 3.99 13.79
CA ILE A 198 -11.29 4.51 13.26
C ILE A 198 -11.14 5.97 13.66
N ASN A 199 -9.93 6.52 13.56
CA ASN A 199 -9.69 7.94 13.86
C ASN A 199 -10.69 8.86 13.14
N HIS A 200 -11.29 9.79 13.89
CA HIS A 200 -12.32 10.74 13.43
C HIS A 200 -13.61 10.10 12.88
N MET A 201 -13.80 8.80 13.06
CA MET A 201 -15.04 8.07 12.77
C MET A 201 -15.15 6.84 13.70
N ALA A 202 -15.14 7.12 15.00
CA ALA A 202 -15.40 6.15 16.05
C ALA A 202 -16.76 6.43 16.70
N PHE A 203 -17.41 5.39 17.21
CA PHE A 203 -18.78 5.50 17.68
C PHE A 203 -18.89 5.17 19.16
N PHE A 204 -19.72 5.91 19.88
CA PHE A 204 -20.04 5.66 21.27
C PHE A 204 -20.93 4.42 21.40
N LEU A 205 -20.33 3.22 21.43
CA LEU A 205 -21.06 1.95 21.55
C LEU A 205 -21.82 1.82 22.87
N ASP A 206 -21.26 2.40 23.94
CA ASP A 206 -21.92 2.59 25.22
C ASP A 206 -21.74 4.04 25.66
N TYR A 207 -22.81 4.67 26.14
CA TYR A 207 -22.75 5.99 26.79
C TYR A 207 -23.70 6.01 27.99
N LYS A 208 -23.14 6.02 29.20
CA LYS A 208 -23.90 5.81 30.44
C LYS A 208 -23.67 6.94 31.43
N TYR A 209 -24.71 7.31 32.17
CA TYR A 209 -24.67 8.22 33.29
C TYR A 209 -25.08 7.49 34.57
N ARG A 210 -24.19 7.46 35.58
CA ARG A 210 -24.40 6.71 36.84
C ARG A 210 -24.84 5.25 36.59
N GLY A 211 -24.21 4.61 35.61
CA GLY A 211 -24.46 3.22 35.23
C GLY A 211 -25.71 2.98 34.37
N LYS A 212 -26.52 3.99 34.07
CA LYS A 212 -27.71 3.88 33.21
C LYS A 212 -27.44 4.41 31.81
N ASP A 213 -28.05 3.80 30.80
CA ASP A 213 -27.95 4.27 29.41
C ASP A 213 -28.46 5.70 29.28
N ALA A 214 -27.66 6.57 28.66
CA ALA A 214 -27.94 7.98 28.47
C ALA A 214 -28.33 8.32 27.02
N TYR A 215 -28.29 7.37 26.09
CA TYR A 215 -28.74 7.60 24.71
C TYR A 215 -30.18 8.14 24.59
N PRO A 216 -31.18 7.68 25.38
CA PRO A 216 -32.52 8.25 25.32
C PRO A 216 -32.56 9.77 25.53
N LEU A 217 -31.66 10.32 26.36
CA LEU A 217 -31.56 11.77 26.57
C LEU A 217 -31.04 12.48 25.32
N LEU A 218 -30.06 11.89 24.64
CA LEU A 218 -29.50 12.43 23.39
C LEU A 218 -30.52 12.36 22.23
N PHE A 219 -31.26 11.25 22.10
CA PHE A 219 -32.32 11.15 21.10
C PHE A 219 -33.47 12.12 21.37
N ASN A 220 -33.78 12.44 22.63
CA ASN A 220 -34.81 13.43 22.95
C ASN A 220 -34.45 14.84 22.47
N LEU A 221 -33.16 15.20 22.39
CA LEU A 221 -32.73 16.49 21.85
C LEU A 221 -33.13 16.67 20.38
N LEU A 222 -33.25 15.59 19.61
CA LEU A 222 -33.71 15.64 18.22
C LEU A 222 -35.17 16.08 18.07
N ASN A 223 -35.95 16.03 19.16
CA ASN A 223 -37.35 16.47 19.21
C ASN A 223 -37.49 17.90 19.75
N ASP A 224 -36.39 18.50 20.25
CA ASP A 224 -36.37 19.86 20.75
C ASP A 224 -36.04 20.83 19.61
N PRO A 225 -37.00 21.66 19.13
CA PRO A 225 -36.75 22.59 18.03
C PRO A 225 -35.75 23.70 18.40
N SER A 226 -35.44 23.91 19.69
CA SER A 226 -34.42 24.87 20.13
C SER A 226 -33.00 24.31 20.06
N PHE A 227 -32.83 23.00 19.93
CA PHE A 227 -31.53 22.36 19.80
C PHE A 227 -31.04 22.41 18.34
N SER A 228 -30.10 23.30 18.05
CA SER A 228 -29.59 23.55 16.69
C SER A 228 -28.10 23.23 16.50
N GLN A 229 -27.47 22.56 17.47
CA GLN A 229 -26.03 22.27 17.45
C GLN A 229 -25.76 20.92 16.78
N ASP A 230 -24.57 20.78 16.20
CA ASP A 230 -24.04 19.52 15.67
C ASP A 230 -24.97 18.73 14.73
N LYS A 231 -25.67 19.46 13.87
CA LYS A 231 -26.77 18.93 13.05
C LYS A 231 -26.36 17.71 12.23
N VAL A 232 -25.14 17.67 11.70
CA VAL A 232 -24.64 16.53 10.90
C VAL A 232 -24.46 15.29 11.78
N ARG A 233 -23.79 15.41 12.94
CA ARG A 233 -23.56 14.26 13.84
C ARG A 233 -24.85 13.72 14.45
N PHE A 234 -25.76 14.62 14.80
CA PHE A 234 -27.10 14.25 15.29
C PHE A 234 -27.96 13.60 14.20
N GLU A 235 -27.85 14.04 12.94
CA GLU A 235 -28.48 13.33 11.82
C GLU A 235 -27.86 11.94 11.63
N MET A 236 -26.52 11.81 11.70
CA MET A 236 -25.87 10.50 11.63
C MET A 236 -26.30 9.59 12.79
N MET A 237 -26.40 10.11 14.02
CA MET A 237 -26.93 9.37 15.17
C MET A 237 -28.36 8.91 14.93
N ARG A 238 -29.22 9.78 14.40
CA ARG A 238 -30.62 9.46 14.05
C ARG A 238 -30.70 8.29 13.07
N ARG A 239 -29.78 8.18 12.10
CA ARG A 239 -29.79 7.14 11.08
C ARG A 239 -29.08 5.85 11.49
N LEU A 240 -27.99 5.97 12.23
CA LEU A 240 -27.12 4.85 12.56
C LEU A 240 -27.41 4.24 13.94
N GLY A 241 -28.08 4.98 14.82
CA GLY A 241 -28.37 4.57 16.20
C GLY A 241 -27.28 4.95 17.21
N TYR A 242 -26.13 5.45 16.74
CA TYR A 242 -24.95 5.71 17.58
C TYR A 242 -24.34 7.08 17.24
N PHE A 243 -23.89 7.79 18.27
CA PHE A 243 -23.21 9.06 18.09
C PHE A 243 -21.76 8.84 17.66
N VAL A 244 -21.28 9.66 16.72
CA VAL A 244 -20.00 9.53 16.04
C VAL A 244 -19.04 10.63 16.47
N THR A 245 -17.75 10.31 16.58
CA THR A 245 -16.64 11.27 16.61
C THR A 245 -16.25 11.61 15.17
N GLU A 246 -15.54 12.66 14.78
CA GLU A 246 -15.17 13.95 15.39
C GLU A 246 -16.38 14.90 15.31
N SER A 247 -16.27 16.08 14.73
CA SER A 247 -17.26 17.17 14.69
C SER A 247 -18.14 17.15 13.43
N SER A 248 -19.18 18.00 13.37
CA SER A 248 -20.08 18.08 12.21
C SER A 248 -19.38 18.53 10.92
N GLU A 249 -18.36 19.38 11.00
CA GLU A 249 -17.57 19.81 9.84
C GLU A 249 -16.88 18.61 9.19
N HIS A 250 -16.22 17.77 9.99
CA HIS A 250 -15.53 16.56 9.53
C HIS A 250 -16.53 15.51 9.01
N GLN A 251 -17.61 15.26 9.76
CA GLN A 251 -18.60 14.27 9.34
C GLN A 251 -19.33 14.66 8.04
N SER A 252 -19.41 15.95 7.73
CA SER A 252 -20.01 16.39 6.46
C SER A 252 -19.15 16.07 5.22
N GLU A 253 -17.82 15.93 5.39
CA GLU A 253 -16.88 15.57 4.32
C GLU A 253 -16.61 14.06 4.25
N TYR A 254 -16.82 13.29 5.33
CA TYR A 254 -16.54 11.84 5.34
C TYR A 254 -17.69 10.97 4.84
N ASN A 255 -18.84 11.60 4.59
CA ASN A 255 -20.08 10.92 4.24
C ASN A 255 -20.62 11.42 2.91
N PRO A 256 -21.08 10.52 2.02
CA PRO A 256 -21.59 10.87 0.70
C PRO A 256 -23.06 11.32 0.80
N HIS A 257 -23.44 12.06 1.84
CA HIS A 257 -24.84 12.41 2.13
C HIS A 257 -25.04 13.90 2.42
N PHE A 258 -23.98 14.70 2.34
CA PHE A 258 -24.02 16.10 2.73
C PHE A 258 -23.55 17.03 1.61
N ILE A 259 -22.27 17.41 1.58
CA ILE A 259 -21.75 18.52 0.77
C ILE A 259 -22.15 18.44 -0.71
N HIS A 260 -22.04 17.26 -1.33
CA HIS A 260 -22.31 17.05 -2.76
C HIS A 260 -23.80 17.20 -3.16
N HIS A 261 -24.74 17.22 -2.21
CA HIS A 261 -26.17 17.46 -2.49
C HIS A 261 -26.53 18.96 -2.59
N GLY A 262 -25.53 19.84 -2.62
CA GLY A 262 -25.70 21.24 -2.99
C GLY A 262 -26.10 22.17 -1.84
N LYS A 263 -26.38 23.42 -2.21
CA LYS A 263 -26.50 24.55 -1.27
C LYS A 263 -27.61 24.37 -0.24
N ASP A 264 -28.72 23.74 -0.61
CA ASP A 264 -29.85 23.54 0.30
C ASP A 264 -29.49 22.59 1.44
N VAL A 265 -28.75 21.52 1.15
CA VAL A 265 -28.25 20.58 2.17
C VAL A 265 -27.18 21.24 3.03
N ILE A 266 -26.25 21.98 2.42
CA ILE A 266 -25.23 22.76 3.13
C ILE A 266 -25.88 23.73 4.12
N SER A 267 -26.88 24.49 3.68
CA SER A 267 -27.59 25.44 4.53
C SER A 267 -28.44 24.76 5.60
N LYS A 268 -29.07 23.62 5.29
CA LYS A 268 -29.89 22.88 6.27
C LYS A 268 -29.07 22.41 7.47
N PHE A 269 -27.85 21.95 7.22
CA PHE A 269 -26.97 21.35 8.24
C PHE A 269 -25.87 22.30 8.76
N ASP A 270 -25.91 23.58 8.41
CA ASP A 270 -24.92 24.61 8.77
C ASP A 270 -23.47 24.20 8.45
N ILE A 271 -23.24 23.61 7.27
CA ILE A 271 -21.94 23.03 6.92
C ILE A 271 -20.96 24.17 6.55
N PRO A 272 -19.84 24.35 7.29
CA PRO A 272 -18.95 25.49 7.08
C PRO A 272 -17.86 25.13 6.05
N ILE A 273 -18.17 25.32 4.77
CA ILE A 273 -17.17 25.16 3.69
C ILE A 273 -15.96 26.07 3.95
N ASP A 274 -14.75 25.56 3.68
CA ASP A 274 -13.46 26.24 3.88
C ASP A 274 -13.09 26.60 5.32
N GLU A 275 -13.70 25.93 6.29
CA GLU A 275 -13.47 26.22 7.71
C GLU A 275 -12.00 26.14 8.12
N TYR A 276 -11.27 25.14 7.63
CA TYR A 276 -9.87 24.98 8.02
C TYR A 276 -8.96 26.09 7.48
N LEU A 277 -9.24 26.64 6.29
CA LEU A 277 -8.53 27.80 5.76
C LEU A 277 -8.70 29.02 6.67
N ARG A 278 -9.95 29.31 7.07
CA ARG A 278 -10.26 30.42 7.99
C ARG A 278 -9.59 30.24 9.35
N ARG A 279 -9.61 29.02 9.90
CA ARG A 279 -8.93 28.69 11.17
C ARG A 279 -7.42 28.95 11.07
N CYS A 280 -6.78 28.50 9.99
CA CYS A 280 -5.35 28.70 9.80
C CYS A 280 -4.99 30.18 9.69
N GLU A 281 -5.76 30.97 8.94
CA GLU A 281 -5.54 32.42 8.80
C GLU A 281 -5.72 33.15 10.14
N SER A 282 -6.73 32.78 10.91
CA SER A 282 -6.95 33.31 12.26
C SER A 282 -5.77 33.00 13.19
N ILE A 283 -5.29 31.75 13.21
CA ILE A 283 -4.12 31.35 14.01
C ILE A 283 -2.86 32.12 13.58
N ILE A 284 -2.60 32.24 12.28
CA ILE A 284 -1.42 32.94 11.76
C ILE A 284 -1.47 34.43 12.12
N SER A 285 -2.64 35.08 12.00
CA SER A 285 -2.79 36.50 12.32
C SER A 285 -2.61 36.80 13.81
N THR A 286 -2.92 35.83 14.68
CA THR A 286 -2.79 35.96 16.14
C THR A 286 -1.47 35.42 16.68
N TRP A 287 -0.68 34.72 15.87
CA TRP A 287 0.58 34.08 16.29
C TRP A 287 1.55 35.02 16.98
N LYS A 288 1.82 36.21 16.41
CA LYS A 288 2.77 37.15 17.02
C LYS A 288 2.37 37.59 18.42
N LYS A 289 1.07 37.74 18.66
CA LYS A 289 0.52 38.08 19.98
C LYS A 289 0.69 36.90 20.93
N ALA A 290 0.32 35.69 20.51
CA ALA A 290 0.49 34.48 21.31
C ALA A 290 1.96 34.21 21.64
N GLU A 291 2.85 34.39 20.67
CA GLU A 291 4.29 34.29 20.84
C GLU A 291 4.79 35.29 21.88
N ALA A 292 4.41 36.58 21.77
CA ALA A 292 4.75 37.61 22.75
C ALA A 292 4.22 37.28 24.16
N GLU A 293 3.02 36.69 24.29
CA GLU A 293 2.49 36.24 25.59
C GLU A 293 3.30 35.05 26.16
N LEU A 294 3.79 34.16 25.30
CA LEU A 294 4.60 32.99 25.68
C LEU A 294 6.04 33.36 26.06
N ILE A 295 6.62 34.39 25.44
CA ILE A 295 8.03 34.80 25.64
C ILE A 295 8.22 36.10 26.43
N GLY A 296 7.17 36.91 26.59
CA GLY A 296 7.27 38.28 27.13
C GLY A 296 7.84 38.33 28.55
N GLU A 297 8.72 39.32 28.77
CA GLU A 297 9.51 39.50 29.99
C GLU A 297 8.66 39.85 31.23
N ASP A 298 7.49 40.48 31.05
CA ASP A 298 6.64 41.01 32.14
C ASP A 298 5.38 40.17 32.45
N GLY A 299 5.20 39.00 31.83
CA GLY A 299 4.02 38.14 32.05
C GLY A 299 4.33 36.92 32.94
N ASP A 300 3.41 36.54 33.81
CA ASP A 300 3.47 35.22 34.45
C ASP A 300 2.99 34.15 33.44
N ILE A 301 3.79 33.11 33.18
CA ILE A 301 3.35 32.05 32.26
C ILE A 301 2.18 31.29 32.89
N VAL A 302 1.04 31.25 32.20
CA VAL A 302 -0.12 30.51 32.68
C VAL A 302 0.10 29.02 32.42
N VAL A 303 0.25 28.28 33.51
CA VAL A 303 0.21 26.82 33.54
C VAL A 303 -1.19 26.40 33.98
N ASN A 304 -1.94 25.80 33.07
CA ASN A 304 -3.27 25.31 33.37
C ASN A 304 -3.19 24.06 34.26
N PRO A 305 -4.13 23.87 35.20
CA PRO A 305 -4.33 22.57 35.84
C PRO A 305 -4.60 21.54 34.74
N GLN A 306 -3.76 20.49 34.68
CA GLN A 306 -3.69 19.43 33.66
C GLN A 306 -4.68 19.54 32.48
N THR A 307 -4.17 19.71 31.26
CA THR A 307 -4.99 19.84 30.03
C THR A 307 -5.59 18.53 29.53
N HIS A 308 -5.26 17.43 30.20
CA HIS A 308 -5.72 16.06 29.92
C HIS A 308 -5.24 15.52 28.56
N GLU A 309 -4.05 15.93 28.10
CA GLU A 309 -3.46 15.35 26.90
C GLU A 309 -2.95 13.92 27.18
N TYR A 310 -3.41 12.95 26.38
CA TYR A 310 -3.14 11.51 26.63
C TYR A 310 -1.65 11.18 26.74
N GLY A 311 -0.76 11.84 25.99
CA GLY A 311 0.67 11.57 26.02
C GLY A 311 1.27 11.72 27.42
N SER A 312 0.82 12.71 28.20
CA SER A 312 1.28 12.92 29.58
C SER A 312 0.86 11.77 30.51
N PHE A 313 -0.38 11.32 30.40
CA PHE A 313 -0.90 10.20 31.17
C PHE A 313 -0.29 8.86 30.77
N ILE A 314 0.00 8.65 29.49
CA ILE A 314 0.66 7.44 29.00
C ILE A 314 2.04 7.33 29.63
N ILE A 315 2.85 8.39 29.52
CA ILE A 315 4.19 8.44 30.12
C ILE A 315 4.12 8.21 31.62
N HIS A 316 3.22 8.90 32.33
CA HIS A 316 3.04 8.71 33.77
C HIS A 316 2.66 7.26 34.15
N SER A 317 1.73 6.66 33.41
CA SER A 317 1.25 5.30 33.69
C SER A 317 2.35 4.27 33.46
N MET A 318 3.15 4.44 32.41
CA MET A 318 4.28 3.56 32.09
C MET A 318 5.42 3.67 33.11
N GLU A 319 5.70 4.88 33.63
CA GLU A 319 6.77 5.08 34.61
C GLU A 319 6.35 4.68 36.04
N THR A 320 5.06 4.75 36.38
CA THR A 320 4.57 4.58 37.77
C THR A 320 3.73 3.34 38.01
N ASN A 321 3.37 2.61 36.95
CA ASN A 321 2.38 1.53 37.00
C ASN A 321 1.00 1.98 37.50
N THR A 322 0.63 3.26 37.32
CA THR A 322 -0.71 3.77 37.61
C THR A 322 -1.63 3.43 36.43
N PRO A 323 -2.55 2.43 36.52
CA PRO A 323 -3.26 1.98 35.34
C PRO A 323 -4.30 2.99 34.86
N ARG A 324 -4.33 3.27 33.55
CA ARG A 324 -5.30 4.17 32.93
C ARG A 324 -5.83 3.62 31.62
N VAL A 325 -7.04 4.02 31.23
CA VAL A 325 -7.58 3.76 29.90
C VAL A 325 -7.50 5.04 29.08
N ILE A 326 -6.88 4.96 27.91
CA ILE A 326 -6.88 6.00 26.88
C ILE A 326 -7.61 5.48 25.64
N TYR A 327 -8.01 6.37 24.74
CA TYR A 327 -8.52 5.98 23.42
C TYR A 327 -7.44 6.25 22.40
N GLY A 328 -6.90 5.18 21.81
CA GLY A 328 -5.69 5.21 21.01
C GLY A 328 -5.88 4.55 19.66
N ASN A 329 -5.09 4.99 18.69
CA ASN A 329 -5.06 4.48 17.34
C ASN A 329 -3.94 3.45 17.21
N VAL A 330 -4.30 2.21 16.88
CA VAL A 330 -3.40 1.05 16.84
C VAL A 330 -3.73 0.13 15.67
N PRO A 331 -2.79 -0.73 15.21
CA PRO A 331 -3.08 -1.75 14.21
C PRO A 331 -4.15 -2.73 14.69
N ASN A 332 -5.12 -3.01 13.84
CA ASN A 332 -6.16 -4.01 14.11
C ASN A 332 -5.56 -5.41 13.99
N THR A 333 -5.47 -6.14 15.09
CA THR A 333 -4.98 -7.54 15.12
C THR A 333 -6.10 -8.49 15.53
N GLY A 334 -7.30 -8.25 15.00
CA GLY A 334 -8.54 -8.88 15.44
C GLY A 334 -9.21 -8.18 16.63
N LEU A 335 -8.85 -6.92 16.92
CA LEU A 335 -9.44 -6.13 18.00
C LEU A 335 -10.88 -5.72 17.65
N ILE A 336 -11.10 -5.27 16.41
CA ILE A 336 -12.42 -5.07 15.81
C ILE A 336 -12.59 -6.09 14.69
N THR A 337 -13.37 -7.15 14.95
CA THR A 337 -13.34 -8.39 14.16
C THR A 337 -14.02 -8.30 12.78
N ASN A 338 -14.80 -7.24 12.53
CA ASN A 338 -15.45 -7.00 11.24
C ASN A 338 -14.92 -5.76 10.49
N LEU A 339 -13.74 -5.27 10.89
CA LEU A 339 -12.90 -4.38 10.10
C LEU A 339 -11.67 -5.14 9.56
N PRO A 340 -11.03 -4.68 8.46
CA PRO A 340 -9.88 -5.36 7.88
C PRO A 340 -8.75 -5.60 8.87
N ASP A 341 -8.00 -6.68 8.66
CA ASP A 341 -6.79 -6.95 9.43
C ASP A 341 -5.73 -5.88 9.15
N ARG A 342 -4.98 -5.49 10.17
CA ARG A 342 -3.92 -4.46 10.15
C ARG A 342 -4.36 -3.04 9.78
N CYS A 343 -5.64 -2.77 9.54
CA CYS A 343 -6.10 -1.38 9.43
C CYS A 343 -5.91 -0.65 10.78
N CYS A 344 -5.77 0.68 10.78
CA CYS A 344 -5.62 1.43 12.03
C CYS A 344 -7.00 1.68 12.66
N VAL A 345 -7.20 1.21 13.89
CA VAL A 345 -8.46 1.32 14.64
C VAL A 345 -8.29 2.19 15.88
N GLU A 346 -9.35 2.91 16.25
CA GLU A 346 -9.42 3.74 17.46
C GLU A 346 -10.31 3.06 18.49
N LEU A 347 -9.75 2.70 19.64
CA LEU A 347 -10.43 1.92 20.69
C LEU A 347 -9.78 2.12 22.07
N PRO A 348 -10.35 1.60 23.17
CA PRO A 348 -9.76 1.70 24.50
C PRO A 348 -8.46 0.91 24.59
N VAL A 349 -7.40 1.55 25.10
CA VAL A 349 -6.09 0.98 25.36
C VAL A 349 -5.80 1.13 26.86
N LEU A 350 -5.58 0.02 27.55
CA LEU A 350 -5.08 0.02 28.93
C LEU A 350 -3.59 0.37 28.90
N VAL A 351 -3.16 1.23 29.81
CA VAL A 351 -1.77 1.66 29.93
C VAL A 351 -1.31 1.51 31.37
N ASP A 352 -0.21 0.80 31.58
CA ASP A 352 0.46 0.58 32.86
C ASP A 352 1.96 0.29 32.60
N ALA A 353 2.69 -0.29 33.56
CA ALA A 353 4.12 -0.60 33.39
C ALA A 353 4.42 -1.70 32.35
N GLN A 354 3.42 -2.46 31.89
CA GLN A 354 3.55 -3.39 30.75
C GLN A 354 3.39 -2.69 29.40
N GLY A 355 3.10 -1.38 29.41
CA GLY A 355 2.95 -0.56 28.22
C GLY A 355 1.51 -0.50 27.70
N LEU A 356 1.37 -0.37 26.38
CA LEU A 356 0.10 -0.18 25.69
C LEU A 356 -0.58 -1.54 25.45
N GLN A 357 -1.80 -1.70 25.98
CA GLN A 357 -2.57 -2.94 25.90
C GLN A 357 -3.95 -2.66 25.26
N PRO A 358 -4.06 -2.71 23.92
CA PRO A 358 -5.33 -2.52 23.21
C PRO A 358 -6.38 -3.55 23.61
N THR A 359 -7.63 -3.11 23.76
CA THR A 359 -8.73 -4.00 24.19
C THR A 359 -9.53 -4.57 23.02
N HIS A 360 -10.00 -5.81 23.17
CA HIS A 360 -10.85 -6.46 22.18
C HIS A 360 -12.29 -5.91 22.23
N ILE A 361 -12.80 -5.46 21.08
CA ILE A 361 -14.16 -4.94 20.90
C ILE A 361 -15.11 -5.98 20.32
N GLY A 362 -14.61 -6.86 19.44
CA GLY A 362 -15.44 -7.76 18.63
C GLY A 362 -16.06 -7.03 17.44
N ASN A 363 -17.28 -7.40 17.06
CA ASN A 363 -17.95 -6.77 15.92
C ASN A 363 -18.50 -5.39 16.30
N LEU A 364 -18.21 -4.38 15.49
CA LEU A 364 -19.05 -3.18 15.46
C LEU A 364 -20.45 -3.54 14.91
N PRO A 365 -21.51 -2.81 15.29
CA PRO A 365 -22.79 -2.89 14.59
C PRO A 365 -22.58 -2.76 13.06
N PRO A 366 -23.24 -3.58 12.23
CA PRO A 366 -22.90 -3.72 10.81
C PRO A 366 -22.87 -2.41 10.02
N GLN A 367 -23.80 -1.49 10.31
CA GLN A 367 -23.88 -0.18 9.68
C GLN A 367 -22.69 0.73 10.04
N LEU A 368 -22.15 0.61 11.25
CA LEU A 368 -20.96 1.35 11.68
C LEU A 368 -19.69 0.75 11.06
N ALA A 369 -19.60 -0.58 11.01
CA ALA A 369 -18.51 -1.25 10.29
C ALA A 369 -18.51 -0.86 8.81
N ALA A 370 -19.69 -0.79 8.18
CA ALA A 370 -19.81 -0.43 6.77
C ALA A 370 -19.27 0.98 6.49
N ILE A 371 -19.62 1.97 7.32
CA ILE A 371 -19.18 3.36 7.13
C ILE A 371 -17.70 3.59 7.50
N CYS A 372 -17.18 2.86 8.51
CA CYS A 372 -15.74 2.85 8.76
C CYS A 372 -14.99 2.28 7.54
N ARG A 373 -15.46 1.15 6.97
CA ARG A 373 -14.79 0.50 5.83
C ARG A 373 -14.70 1.39 4.59
N THR A 374 -15.69 2.23 4.32
CA THR A 374 -15.60 3.15 3.16
C THR A 374 -14.42 4.12 3.28
N ASN A 375 -14.03 4.48 4.51
CA ASN A 375 -12.90 5.36 4.78
C ASN A 375 -11.58 4.57 4.97
N VAL A 376 -11.62 3.35 5.52
CA VAL A 376 -10.45 2.47 5.61
C VAL A 376 -9.87 2.15 4.22
N ASN A 377 -10.73 1.91 3.22
CA ASN A 377 -10.29 1.65 1.85
C ASN A 377 -9.38 2.77 1.30
N VAL A 378 -9.75 4.03 1.57
CA VAL A 378 -8.98 5.22 1.16
C VAL A 378 -7.63 5.26 1.88
N GLN A 379 -7.62 4.97 3.18
CA GLN A 379 -6.42 4.94 4.00
C GLN A 379 -5.44 3.87 3.52
N GLU A 380 -5.91 2.64 3.30
CA GLU A 380 -5.08 1.52 2.83
C GLU A 380 -4.46 1.79 1.47
N LEU A 381 -5.24 2.32 0.52
CA LEU A 381 -4.75 2.67 -0.82
C LEU A 381 -3.75 3.83 -0.77
N THR A 382 -3.94 4.81 0.11
CA THR A 382 -3.00 5.91 0.30
C THR A 382 -1.67 5.41 0.89
N VAL A 383 -1.74 4.51 1.88
CA VAL A 383 -0.55 3.88 2.46
C VAL A 383 0.18 3.04 1.41
N GLU A 384 -0.54 2.26 0.62
CA GLU A 384 0.05 1.47 -0.46
C GLU A 384 0.74 2.37 -1.50
N ALA A 385 0.09 3.46 -1.92
CA ALA A 385 0.67 4.46 -2.82
C ALA A 385 1.99 5.02 -2.29
N ALA A 386 2.01 5.40 -1.00
CA ALA A 386 3.20 5.97 -0.35
C ALA A 386 4.33 4.95 -0.20
N LEU A 387 4.02 3.68 0.12
CA LEU A 387 5.03 2.65 0.35
C LEU A 387 5.60 2.07 -0.94
N THR A 388 4.79 1.93 -2.00
CA THR A 388 5.25 1.34 -3.26
C THR A 388 5.64 2.37 -4.32
N GLY A 389 5.34 3.65 -4.10
CA GLY A 389 5.54 4.73 -5.08
C GLY A 389 4.67 4.58 -6.35
N LYS A 390 3.59 3.79 -6.28
CA LYS A 390 2.69 3.54 -7.41
C LYS A 390 1.64 4.62 -7.50
N ARG A 391 1.72 5.43 -8.55
CA ARG A 391 0.81 6.58 -8.77
C ARG A 391 -0.65 6.15 -8.82
N GLU A 392 -0.94 4.96 -9.34
CA GLU A 392 -2.31 4.47 -9.51
C GLU A 392 -3.08 4.33 -8.21
N HIS A 393 -2.41 3.97 -7.11
CA HIS A 393 -3.07 3.84 -5.82
C HIS A 393 -3.54 5.19 -5.26
N ILE A 394 -2.96 6.31 -5.71
CA ILE A 394 -3.49 7.66 -5.41
C ILE A 394 -4.87 7.82 -6.05
N TYR A 395 -5.00 7.48 -7.35
CA TYR A 395 -6.28 7.57 -8.03
C TYR A 395 -7.30 6.62 -7.43
N HIS A 396 -6.90 5.38 -7.10
CA HIS A 396 -7.79 4.42 -6.45
C HIS A 396 -8.28 4.96 -5.10
N ALA A 397 -7.38 5.52 -4.27
CA ALA A 397 -7.75 6.09 -2.98
C ALA A 397 -8.82 7.18 -3.15
N VAL A 398 -8.59 8.15 -4.02
CA VAL A 398 -9.53 9.26 -4.28
C VAL A 398 -10.81 8.77 -4.98
N MET A 399 -10.73 7.77 -5.86
CA MET A 399 -11.89 7.16 -6.51
C MET A 399 -12.82 6.50 -5.50
N THR A 400 -12.26 5.88 -4.46
CA THR A 400 -13.04 5.20 -3.40
C THR A 400 -13.44 6.12 -2.26
N ASP A 401 -12.95 7.36 -2.23
CA ASP A 401 -13.34 8.34 -1.23
C ASP A 401 -14.84 8.69 -1.37
N PRO A 402 -15.66 8.54 -0.31
CA PRO A 402 -17.10 8.71 -0.43
C PRO A 402 -17.52 10.07 -0.98
N HIS A 403 -16.82 11.14 -0.57
CA HIS A 403 -17.16 12.48 -0.99
C HIS A 403 -16.72 12.76 -2.42
N ALA A 404 -15.51 12.38 -2.81
CA ALA A 404 -15.05 12.50 -4.19
C ALA A 404 -15.90 11.66 -5.16
N ALA A 405 -16.18 10.40 -4.80
CA ALA A 405 -17.00 9.49 -5.62
C ALA A 405 -18.43 10.00 -5.83
N ALA A 406 -19.01 10.64 -4.82
CA ALA A 406 -20.35 11.22 -4.90
C ALA A 406 -20.38 12.57 -5.68
N THR A 407 -19.23 13.24 -5.80
CA THR A 407 -19.14 14.59 -6.38
C THR A 407 -18.65 14.61 -7.83
N LEU A 408 -17.70 13.74 -8.18
CA LEU A 408 -16.94 13.84 -9.44
C LEU A 408 -17.01 12.54 -10.26
N PRO A 409 -17.12 12.63 -11.60
CA PRO A 409 -16.88 11.49 -12.48
C PRO A 409 -15.39 11.11 -12.51
N LEU A 410 -15.09 9.88 -12.92
CA LEU A 410 -13.75 9.29 -12.88
C LEU A 410 -12.69 10.11 -13.63
N ASP A 411 -13.01 10.63 -14.81
CA ASP A 411 -12.10 11.46 -15.60
C ASP A 411 -11.68 12.74 -14.86
N LYS A 412 -12.62 13.38 -14.15
CA LYS A 412 -12.33 14.54 -13.30
C LYS A 412 -11.54 14.16 -12.05
N ILE A 413 -11.79 13.00 -11.46
CA ILE A 413 -11.01 12.50 -10.32
C ILE A 413 -9.53 12.33 -10.72
N TRP A 414 -9.27 11.70 -11.87
CA TRP A 414 -7.92 11.50 -12.38
C TRP A 414 -7.22 12.84 -12.67
N ALA A 415 -7.90 13.74 -13.40
CA ALA A 415 -7.35 15.04 -13.72
C ALA A 415 -7.05 15.89 -12.46
N MET A 416 -7.93 15.85 -11.46
CA MET A 416 -7.72 16.52 -10.18
C MET A 416 -6.51 15.94 -9.42
N CYS A 417 -6.40 14.62 -9.38
CA CYS A 417 -5.24 13.96 -8.77
C CYS A 417 -3.95 14.33 -9.50
N ASP A 418 -3.97 14.39 -10.84
CA ASP A 418 -2.80 14.79 -11.63
C ASP A 418 -2.36 16.22 -11.30
N GLU A 419 -3.30 17.18 -11.24
CA GLU A 419 -3.00 18.56 -10.88
C GLU A 419 -2.50 18.68 -9.43
N LEU A 420 -3.09 17.93 -8.49
CA LEU A 420 -2.63 17.87 -7.09
C LEU A 420 -1.21 17.30 -6.98
N ILE A 421 -0.91 16.21 -7.67
CA ILE A 421 0.43 15.60 -7.71
C ILE A 421 1.43 16.62 -8.25
N GLU A 422 1.15 17.23 -9.41
CA GLU A 422 2.05 18.20 -10.05
C GLU A 422 2.27 19.42 -9.15
N ALA A 423 1.21 19.98 -8.56
CA ALA A 423 1.32 21.15 -7.69
C ALA A 423 2.16 20.87 -6.44
N HIS A 424 1.94 19.73 -5.79
CA HIS A 424 2.73 19.34 -4.62
C HIS A 424 4.18 18.97 -4.99
N GLN A 425 4.43 18.36 -6.15
CA GLN A 425 5.79 18.10 -6.65
C GLN A 425 6.53 19.42 -6.96
N LYS A 426 5.87 20.37 -7.62
CA LYS A 426 6.42 21.70 -7.89
C LYS A 426 6.72 22.47 -6.60
N ALA A 427 5.93 22.26 -5.55
CA ALA A 427 6.16 22.81 -4.22
C ALA A 427 7.25 22.05 -3.42
N GLY A 428 7.79 20.94 -3.94
CA GLY A 428 8.79 20.11 -3.26
C GLY A 428 8.22 19.29 -2.09
N LEU A 429 6.89 19.11 -2.03
CA LEU A 429 6.19 18.39 -0.95
C LEU A 429 5.96 16.92 -1.26
N LEU A 430 5.93 16.56 -2.54
CA LEU A 430 5.84 15.17 -3.01
C LEU A 430 7.05 14.80 -3.86
N GLY A 431 7.49 13.55 -3.71
CA GLY A 431 8.50 12.95 -4.57
C GLY A 431 7.92 12.45 -5.90
N ASP A 432 8.74 11.77 -6.67
CA ASP A 432 8.31 11.13 -7.92
C ASP A 432 7.52 9.85 -7.62
N PHE A 433 6.38 9.70 -8.30
CA PHE A 433 5.65 8.44 -8.37
C PHE A 433 5.91 7.78 -9.72
N ALA A 434 5.92 6.45 -9.74
CA ALA A 434 6.07 5.70 -10.98
C ALA A 434 5.00 6.15 -11.99
N PRO A 435 5.37 6.55 -13.21
CA PRO A 435 4.40 6.99 -14.19
C PRO A 435 3.42 5.86 -14.51
N THR A 436 2.21 6.17 -14.96
CA THR A 436 1.26 5.15 -15.42
C THR A 436 1.42 4.90 -16.92
N ILE A 437 1.29 3.64 -17.33
CA ILE A 437 1.17 3.24 -18.73
C ILE A 437 -0.09 3.92 -19.31
N LYS A 438 0.11 4.68 -20.38
CA LYS A 438 -0.94 5.42 -21.07
C LYS A 438 -2.13 4.50 -21.39
N ASN A 439 -3.35 4.95 -21.07
CA ASN A 439 -4.63 4.26 -21.29
C ASN A 439 -4.88 2.97 -20.49
N THR A 440 -4.08 2.66 -19.46
CA THR A 440 -4.27 1.42 -18.68
C THR A 440 -4.40 1.63 -17.18
N GLY A 441 -4.02 2.80 -16.65
CA GLY A 441 -4.02 3.08 -15.21
C GLY A 441 -3.03 2.25 -14.40
N ARG A 442 -2.12 1.49 -15.03
CA ARG A 442 -1.10 0.66 -14.35
C ARG A 442 0.25 1.39 -14.26
N ALA A 443 0.99 1.31 -13.14
CA ALA A 443 2.36 1.82 -13.10
C ALA A 443 3.25 1.16 -14.16
N TYR A 444 4.17 1.93 -14.73
CA TYR A 444 5.36 1.40 -15.40
C TYR A 444 6.19 0.67 -14.34
N ALA A 445 6.23 -0.66 -14.40
CA ALA A 445 7.12 -1.45 -13.56
C ALA A 445 8.59 -1.10 -13.89
N GLY A 446 9.21 -0.23 -13.08
CA GLY A 446 10.66 -0.14 -12.87
C GLY A 446 11.59 0.20 -14.06
N LEU A 447 11.29 1.18 -14.93
CA LEU A 447 12.16 1.52 -16.09
C LEU A 447 12.31 3.03 -16.47
N GLY A 448 11.90 3.98 -15.62
CA GLY A 448 11.61 5.38 -16.01
C GLY A 448 12.69 6.23 -16.72
N ASP A 449 13.98 5.96 -16.57
CA ASP A 449 15.06 6.74 -17.24
C ASP A 449 15.85 5.90 -18.27
N ARG A 450 15.24 4.83 -18.79
CA ARG A 450 15.93 3.87 -19.66
C ARG A 450 15.66 4.12 -21.15
N VAL A 451 16.64 3.72 -21.95
CA VAL A 451 16.54 3.64 -23.41
C VAL A 451 16.31 2.18 -23.77
N ILE A 452 15.11 1.88 -24.26
CA ILE A 452 14.73 0.52 -24.65
C ILE A 452 15.13 0.31 -26.10
N VAL A 453 15.89 -0.75 -26.37
CA VAL A 453 16.33 -1.09 -27.72
C VAL A 453 15.75 -2.45 -28.13
N THR A 454 15.05 -2.46 -29.26
CA THR A 454 14.55 -3.67 -29.91
C THR A 454 15.23 -3.90 -31.26
N LEU A 455 15.43 -5.17 -31.61
CA LEU A 455 15.85 -5.59 -32.95
C LEU A 455 14.82 -6.57 -33.52
N GLU A 456 14.40 -6.34 -34.75
CA GLU A 456 13.49 -7.23 -35.48
C GLU A 456 14.06 -7.53 -36.87
N PRO A 457 14.20 -8.80 -37.28
CA PRO A 457 14.72 -9.12 -38.61
C PRO A 457 13.75 -8.65 -39.70
N VAL A 458 14.27 -8.10 -40.80
CA VAL A 458 13.46 -7.58 -41.91
C VAL A 458 12.77 -8.71 -42.71
N LYS A 459 13.31 -9.94 -42.65
CA LYS A 459 12.74 -11.14 -43.27
C LYS A 459 12.76 -12.32 -42.31
N ALA A 460 11.90 -13.30 -42.54
CA ALA A 460 11.89 -14.55 -41.78
C ALA A 460 13.23 -15.30 -41.90
N LEU A 461 13.83 -15.66 -40.77
CA LEU A 461 15.20 -16.17 -40.67
C LEU A 461 15.40 -17.61 -41.16
N ALA A 462 14.34 -18.35 -41.44
CA ALA A 462 14.40 -19.75 -41.91
C ALA A 462 15.07 -19.92 -43.29
N SER A 463 15.33 -18.82 -44.02
CA SER A 463 15.86 -18.85 -45.39
C SER A 463 17.33 -18.41 -45.53
N ILE A 464 18.10 -18.24 -44.44
CA ILE A 464 19.31 -17.40 -44.47
C ILE A 464 20.53 -18.02 -43.73
N ALA A 465 20.67 -19.34 -43.70
CA ALA A 465 21.89 -19.97 -43.18
C ALA A 465 23.12 -19.47 -43.97
N GLY A 466 24.02 -18.73 -43.30
CA GLY A 466 25.29 -18.26 -43.86
C GLY A 466 25.29 -16.90 -44.58
N GLN A 467 24.21 -16.10 -44.57
CA GLN A 467 24.21 -14.75 -45.19
C GLN A 467 24.10 -13.60 -44.17
N SER A 468 24.27 -12.36 -44.65
CA SER A 468 24.06 -11.15 -43.83
C SER A 468 22.58 -11.03 -43.44
N ILE A 469 22.31 -10.72 -42.19
CA ILE A 469 20.95 -10.57 -41.66
C ILE A 469 20.67 -9.08 -41.45
N GLU A 470 19.59 -8.59 -42.04
CA GLU A 470 19.12 -7.22 -41.86
C GLU A 470 18.07 -7.15 -40.74
N PHE A 471 18.23 -6.18 -39.85
CA PHE A 471 17.36 -5.93 -38.70
C PHE A 471 16.87 -4.49 -38.68
N THR A 472 15.58 -4.32 -38.42
CA THR A 472 15.02 -3.06 -37.93
C THR A 472 15.37 -2.90 -36.45
N LEU A 473 16.27 -1.96 -36.15
CA LEU A 473 16.57 -1.53 -34.79
C LEU A 473 15.65 -0.37 -34.41
N THR A 474 14.93 -0.50 -33.29
CA THR A 474 14.15 0.60 -32.71
C THR A 474 14.69 0.93 -31.32
N ALA A 475 14.97 2.20 -31.07
CA ALA A 475 15.43 2.71 -29.78
C ALA A 475 14.45 3.77 -29.27
N VAL A 476 13.85 3.53 -28.11
CA VAL A 476 12.90 4.43 -27.46
C VAL A 476 13.57 5.01 -26.22
N ASN A 477 13.82 6.32 -26.22
CA ASN A 477 14.32 7.00 -25.03
C ASN A 477 13.15 7.50 -24.19
N GLN A 478 12.94 6.87 -23.04
CA GLN A 478 11.80 7.16 -22.16
C GLN A 478 12.09 8.30 -21.18
N GLY A 479 13.37 8.67 -21.00
CA GLY A 479 13.80 9.76 -20.13
C GLY A 479 13.72 11.14 -20.81
N ALA A 480 13.82 12.21 -20.01
CA ALA A 480 13.78 13.59 -20.50
C ALA A 480 15.11 14.07 -21.12
N LYS A 481 16.24 13.43 -20.76
CA LYS A 481 17.57 13.77 -21.28
C LYS A 481 17.83 13.03 -22.59
N ALA A 482 18.46 13.70 -23.55
CA ALA A 482 18.92 13.04 -24.75
C ALA A 482 19.90 11.91 -24.41
N PHE A 483 19.77 10.81 -25.14
CA PHE A 483 20.68 9.68 -25.10
C PHE A 483 21.62 9.73 -26.30
N SER A 484 22.90 9.47 -26.05
CA SER A 484 23.91 9.29 -27.09
C SER A 484 24.83 8.15 -26.68
N GLY A 485 24.80 7.04 -27.38
CA GLY A 485 25.56 5.85 -27.01
C GLY A 485 25.86 4.96 -28.21
N LYS A 486 26.72 3.98 -28.01
CA LYS A 486 27.06 2.96 -29.01
C LYS A 486 26.52 1.62 -28.55
N LEU A 487 25.90 0.88 -29.47
CA LEU A 487 25.50 -0.50 -29.25
C LEU A 487 26.48 -1.43 -29.96
N ILE A 488 27.08 -2.32 -29.20
CA ILE A 488 27.91 -3.41 -29.72
C ILE A 488 27.07 -4.68 -29.65
N PHE A 489 27.02 -5.44 -30.74
CA PHE A 489 26.34 -6.72 -30.78
C PHE A 489 27.38 -7.82 -30.56
N ILE A 490 27.14 -8.71 -29.62
CA ILE A 490 28.02 -9.86 -29.37
C ILE A 490 27.22 -11.16 -29.43
N SER A 491 27.84 -12.18 -30.01
CA SER A 491 27.38 -13.56 -29.93
C SER A 491 27.83 -14.23 -28.63
N GLU A 492 27.21 -15.36 -28.30
CA GLU A 492 27.57 -16.17 -27.13
C GLU A 492 29.00 -16.72 -27.21
N ALA A 493 29.52 -16.96 -28.43
CA ALA A 493 30.90 -17.42 -28.68
C ALA A 493 31.94 -16.27 -28.75
N GLY A 494 31.52 -15.01 -28.66
CA GLY A 494 32.38 -13.85 -28.87
C GLY A 494 32.39 -13.35 -30.33
N GLU A 495 32.09 -12.06 -30.45
CA GLU A 495 31.99 -11.16 -31.63
C GLU A 495 31.14 -11.56 -32.85
N VAL A 496 30.07 -10.77 -33.07
CA VAL A 496 29.51 -10.47 -34.39
C VAL A 496 29.45 -8.96 -34.54
N VAL A 497 30.35 -8.38 -35.31
CA VAL A 497 30.39 -6.94 -35.52
C VAL A 497 29.36 -6.55 -36.59
N ALA A 498 28.44 -5.63 -36.26
CA ALA A 498 27.68 -4.92 -37.29
C ALA A 498 28.66 -4.38 -38.34
N LYS A 499 28.32 -4.32 -39.63
CA LYS A 499 29.25 -3.80 -40.65
C LYS A 499 29.69 -2.36 -40.24
N GLY A 500 30.88 -2.22 -39.65
CA GLY A 500 31.38 -0.96 -39.04
C GLY A 500 31.52 -0.88 -37.51
N GLY A 501 31.52 -1.97 -36.74
CA GLY A 501 31.97 -1.93 -35.32
C GLY A 501 30.85 -1.87 -34.28
N ALA A 502 30.06 -0.80 -34.32
CA ALA A 502 29.01 -0.51 -33.36
C ALA A 502 27.92 0.36 -33.99
N VAL A 503 26.68 0.27 -33.50
CA VAL A 503 25.61 1.16 -33.94
C VAL A 503 25.53 2.35 -33.00
N SER A 504 25.97 3.51 -33.48
CA SER A 504 25.78 4.78 -32.76
C SER A 504 24.30 5.19 -32.78
N LEU A 505 23.75 5.45 -31.60
CA LEU A 505 22.40 5.95 -31.39
C LEU A 505 22.46 7.34 -30.78
N LYS A 506 21.64 8.25 -31.31
CA LYS A 506 21.33 9.53 -30.68
C LYS A 506 19.81 9.69 -30.67
N VAL A 507 19.21 9.69 -29.49
CA VAL A 507 17.75 9.71 -29.31
C VAL A 507 17.40 10.81 -28.32
N ALA A 508 16.66 11.83 -28.78
CA ALA A 508 16.18 12.89 -27.89
C ALA A 508 15.29 12.33 -26.76
N GLY A 509 15.14 13.06 -25.66
CA GLY A 509 14.26 12.63 -24.58
C GLY A 509 12.81 12.48 -25.06
N GLY A 510 12.13 11.41 -24.64
CA GLY A 510 10.77 11.06 -25.08
C GLY A 510 10.64 10.65 -26.55
N ALA A 511 11.74 10.52 -27.30
CA ALA A 511 11.71 10.23 -28.73
C ALA A 511 11.94 8.74 -29.05
N THR A 512 11.54 8.35 -30.26
CA THR A 512 11.79 7.02 -30.84
C THR A 512 12.66 7.17 -32.09
N LEU A 513 13.73 6.40 -32.17
CA LEU A 513 14.61 6.28 -33.34
C LEU A 513 14.44 4.88 -33.95
N THR A 514 14.26 4.80 -35.26
CA THR A 514 14.24 3.53 -36.00
C THR A 514 15.32 3.54 -37.08
N LYS A 515 16.12 2.47 -37.19
CA LYS A 515 17.22 2.36 -38.15
C LYS A 515 17.43 0.92 -38.62
N GLN A 516 17.79 0.74 -39.89
CA GLN A 516 18.21 -0.57 -40.40
C GLN A 516 19.67 -0.88 -40.04
N VAL A 517 19.91 -2.09 -39.58
CA VAL A 517 21.23 -2.60 -39.16
C VAL A 517 21.48 -3.96 -39.79
N VAL A 518 22.62 -4.13 -40.43
CA VAL A 518 23.02 -5.41 -41.02
C VAL A 518 24.09 -6.07 -40.16
N LEU A 519 23.81 -7.29 -39.67
CA LEU A 519 24.74 -8.11 -38.90
C LEU A 519 25.23 -9.29 -39.75
N ARG A 520 26.53 -9.60 -39.65
CA ARG A 520 27.17 -10.71 -40.38
C ARG A 520 27.65 -11.78 -39.39
N PRO A 521 26.84 -12.79 -39.07
CA PRO A 521 27.31 -13.85 -38.19
C PRO A 521 28.41 -14.66 -38.87
N ALA A 522 29.55 -14.85 -38.19
CA ALA A 522 30.55 -15.84 -38.60
C ALA A 522 29.92 -17.22 -38.39
N ALA A 523 29.78 -17.99 -39.47
CA ALA A 523 29.23 -19.35 -39.56
C ALA A 523 28.87 -20.00 -38.21
N ALA A 524 27.64 -19.80 -37.73
CA ALA A 524 27.14 -20.44 -36.52
C ALA A 524 25.66 -20.81 -36.68
N THR A 525 25.30 -22.01 -36.21
CA THR A 525 23.96 -22.63 -36.22
C THR A 525 23.02 -22.07 -35.13
N SER A 526 23.48 -21.13 -34.30
CA SER A 526 22.68 -20.39 -33.33
C SER A 526 23.23 -18.97 -33.16
N LEU A 527 22.35 -17.97 -33.08
CA LEU A 527 22.72 -16.56 -32.96
C LEU A 527 22.16 -15.98 -31.65
N PHE A 528 23.00 -15.92 -30.63
CA PHE A 528 22.74 -15.07 -29.47
C PHE A 528 23.14 -13.64 -29.84
N LEU A 529 22.32 -12.64 -29.56
CA LEU A 529 22.70 -11.23 -29.70
C LEU A 529 22.49 -10.54 -28.37
N ARG A 530 23.57 -10.07 -27.78
CA ARG A 530 23.53 -9.13 -26.67
C ARG A 530 24.00 -7.77 -27.15
N ALA A 531 23.14 -6.78 -26.96
CA ALA A 531 23.52 -5.39 -27.14
C ALA A 531 24.25 -4.92 -25.87
N VAL A 532 25.52 -4.53 -26.01
CA VAL A 532 26.33 -3.92 -24.95
C VAL A 532 26.38 -2.42 -25.20
N SER A 533 26.06 -1.65 -24.16
CA SER A 533 26.14 -0.19 -24.14
C SER A 533 27.06 0.24 -23.00
N ASN A 534 27.87 1.27 -23.23
CA ASN A 534 28.69 1.89 -22.20
C ASN A 534 27.89 2.90 -21.35
N ASP A 535 26.63 3.18 -21.72
CA ASP A 535 25.69 3.99 -20.95
C ASP A 535 24.69 3.05 -20.26
N GLU A 536 24.68 3.11 -18.93
CA GLU A 536 23.91 2.26 -18.01
C GLU A 536 22.39 2.39 -18.15
N ARG A 537 21.91 3.44 -18.83
CA ARG A 537 20.48 3.66 -19.10
C ARG A 537 19.93 2.78 -20.21
N VAL A 538 20.78 2.20 -21.05
CA VAL A 538 20.31 1.30 -22.11
C VAL A 538 20.04 -0.07 -21.54
N VAL A 539 18.82 -0.57 -21.73
CA VAL A 539 18.50 -1.97 -21.42
C VAL A 539 18.25 -2.71 -22.72
N GLY A 540 19.22 -3.53 -23.10
CA GLY A 540 19.12 -4.51 -24.17
C GLY A 540 18.90 -5.90 -23.59
N ARG A 541 17.79 -6.54 -23.97
CA ARG A 541 17.52 -7.95 -23.67
C ARG A 541 18.49 -8.84 -24.45
N GLU A 542 18.76 -10.01 -23.88
CA GLU A 542 19.42 -11.13 -24.57
C GLU A 542 18.45 -11.66 -25.63
N TYR A 543 18.84 -11.58 -26.91
CA TYR A 543 18.09 -12.21 -28.00
C TYR A 543 18.73 -13.56 -28.27
N ILE A 544 18.13 -14.64 -27.77
CA ILE A 544 18.61 -16.00 -27.97
C ILE A 544 17.90 -16.58 -29.19
N TYR A 545 18.63 -16.84 -30.28
CA TYR A 545 18.14 -17.64 -31.39
C TYR A 545 18.90 -18.97 -31.45
N THR A 546 18.20 -20.08 -31.22
CA THR A 546 18.76 -21.44 -31.29
C THR A 546 18.00 -22.29 -32.31
N GLU A 547 18.71 -23.22 -32.95
CA GLU A 547 18.09 -24.20 -33.85
C GLU A 547 17.15 -25.15 -33.05
N PRO A 548 15.97 -25.54 -33.57
CA PRO A 548 15.03 -26.38 -32.84
C PRO A 548 15.61 -27.78 -32.50
N ARG A 549 15.38 -28.29 -31.27
CA ARG A 549 15.77 -29.66 -30.84
C ARG A 549 14.69 -30.73 -31.06
N VAL A 550 14.81 -31.53 -32.13
CA VAL A 550 13.81 -32.57 -32.50
C VAL A 550 13.98 -33.80 -31.59
N LEU A 551 12.92 -34.28 -30.92
CA LEU A 551 12.90 -35.66 -30.38
C LEU A 551 11.97 -36.55 -31.24
N ASN A 552 12.44 -37.75 -31.55
CA ASN A 552 11.69 -38.76 -32.28
C ASN A 552 11.19 -39.82 -31.28
N VAL A 553 9.91 -40.17 -31.33
CA VAL A 553 9.26 -41.17 -30.47
C VAL A 553 8.66 -42.26 -31.33
N SER A 554 9.25 -43.44 -31.44
CA SER A 554 8.58 -44.57 -32.09
C SER A 554 7.73 -45.36 -31.08
N ALA A 555 6.68 -46.03 -31.55
CA ALA A 555 5.90 -46.95 -30.70
C ALA A 555 6.72 -48.20 -30.28
N GLU A 556 7.73 -48.57 -31.07
CA GLU A 556 8.73 -49.61 -30.74
C GLU A 556 9.87 -49.12 -29.81
N GLY A 557 9.94 -47.82 -29.53
CA GLY A 557 11.00 -47.20 -28.72
C GLY A 557 10.76 -47.26 -27.21
N GLY A 558 11.84 -47.25 -26.43
CA GLY A 558 11.79 -47.07 -24.97
C GLY A 558 11.23 -45.69 -24.58
N PRO A 559 10.88 -45.46 -23.29
CA PRO A 559 10.38 -44.17 -22.82
C PRO A 559 11.40 -43.06 -23.12
N VAL A 560 10.95 -41.93 -23.66
CA VAL A 560 11.81 -40.78 -23.94
C VAL A 560 11.67 -39.76 -22.80
N PRO A 561 12.66 -39.62 -21.90
CA PRO A 561 12.61 -38.65 -20.82
C PRO A 561 12.93 -37.24 -21.34
N VAL A 562 12.17 -36.26 -20.86
CA VAL A 562 12.33 -34.84 -21.11
C VAL A 562 12.35 -34.13 -19.76
N GLU A 563 13.48 -33.53 -19.40
CA GLU A 563 13.52 -32.66 -18.23
C GLU A 563 12.72 -31.39 -18.50
N ILE A 564 11.84 -31.02 -17.57
CA ILE A 564 11.03 -29.81 -17.67
C ILE A 564 11.47 -28.83 -16.59
N GLU A 565 11.95 -27.66 -17.01
CA GLU A 565 12.19 -26.54 -16.11
C GLU A 565 11.04 -25.52 -16.22
N PHE A 566 10.35 -25.31 -15.11
CA PHE A 566 9.19 -24.42 -15.02
C PHE A 566 9.63 -22.98 -14.71
N MET A 567 10.12 -22.25 -15.72
CA MET A 567 10.62 -20.86 -15.55
C MET A 567 11.62 -20.68 -14.39
N ALA A 568 12.46 -21.68 -14.08
CA ALA A 568 13.35 -21.69 -12.91
C ALA A 568 12.63 -21.53 -11.54
N ASN A 569 11.34 -21.88 -11.46
CA ASN A 569 10.60 -21.89 -10.21
C ASN A 569 11.14 -23.00 -9.29
N LYS A 570 11.76 -22.60 -8.17
CA LYS A 570 12.38 -23.53 -7.21
C LYS A 570 11.37 -24.42 -6.47
N LEU A 571 10.09 -24.05 -6.48
CA LEU A 571 9.00 -24.75 -5.80
C LEU A 571 8.34 -25.83 -6.67
N LEU A 572 8.76 -25.97 -7.94
CA LEU A 572 8.22 -26.94 -8.88
C LEU A 572 9.35 -27.61 -9.67
N LYS A 573 9.47 -28.93 -9.55
CA LYS A 573 10.39 -29.75 -10.34
C LYS A 573 9.65 -30.91 -10.96
N GLY A 574 9.95 -31.23 -12.21
CA GLY A 574 9.27 -32.32 -12.90
C GLY A 574 9.96 -32.79 -14.16
N GLY A 575 9.45 -33.90 -14.67
CA GLY A 575 9.91 -34.52 -15.90
C GLY A 575 8.73 -35.06 -16.68
N LEU A 576 8.89 -35.12 -17.99
CA LEU A 576 7.92 -35.67 -18.92
C LEU A 576 8.51 -36.90 -19.59
N THR A 577 7.68 -37.92 -19.75
CA THR A 577 8.06 -39.15 -20.44
C THR A 577 6.98 -39.46 -21.47
N VAL A 578 7.39 -39.73 -22.70
CA VAL A 578 6.46 -40.21 -23.74
C VAL A 578 6.81 -41.64 -24.10
N LYS A 579 5.80 -42.50 -24.09
CA LYS A 579 5.92 -43.93 -24.41
C LYS A 579 4.80 -44.33 -25.35
N GLY A 580 5.10 -44.49 -26.64
CA GLY A 580 4.09 -44.71 -27.68
C GLY A 580 3.06 -43.58 -27.68
N ASN A 581 1.79 -43.92 -27.51
CA ASN A 581 0.67 -42.97 -27.46
C ASN A 581 0.34 -42.42 -26.05
N LYS A 582 1.17 -42.75 -25.05
CA LYS A 582 0.97 -42.31 -23.66
C LYS A 582 1.93 -41.20 -23.27
N LEU A 583 1.34 -40.12 -22.78
CA LEU A 583 2.04 -39.03 -22.13
C LEU A 583 2.03 -39.24 -20.62
N GLU A 584 3.20 -39.18 -20.01
CA GLU A 584 3.35 -39.15 -18.57
C GLU A 584 4.08 -37.89 -18.13
N VAL A 585 3.51 -37.19 -17.15
CA VAL A 585 4.12 -36.03 -16.51
C VAL A 585 4.23 -36.31 -15.02
N THR A 586 5.43 -36.11 -14.47
CA THR A 586 5.70 -36.27 -13.04
C THR A 586 6.26 -34.97 -12.50
N GLY A 587 5.94 -34.66 -11.25
CA GLY A 587 6.54 -33.51 -10.58
C GLY A 587 6.21 -33.43 -9.11
N ARG A 588 6.89 -32.52 -8.42
CA ARG A 588 6.65 -32.18 -7.02
C ARG A 588 6.30 -30.71 -6.90
N VAL A 589 5.18 -30.44 -6.24
CA VAL A 589 4.78 -29.10 -5.80
C VAL A 589 5.17 -28.96 -4.34
N ILE A 590 5.88 -27.88 -3.99
CA ILE A 590 6.22 -27.55 -2.59
C ILE A 590 5.18 -26.54 -2.07
N ASP A 591 4.21 -27.01 -1.30
CA ASP A 591 3.08 -26.22 -0.73
C ASP A 591 2.76 -26.73 0.68
N THR A 592 2.96 -25.92 1.72
CA THR A 592 2.74 -26.31 3.12
C THR A 592 1.28 -26.19 3.58
N ALA A 593 0.37 -25.69 2.73
CA ALA A 593 -1.01 -25.35 3.09
C ALA A 593 -2.05 -25.90 2.10
N VAL A 594 -1.91 -27.17 1.67
CA VAL A 594 -2.82 -27.81 0.71
C VAL A 594 -4.28 -27.80 1.21
N LYS A 595 -5.16 -27.06 0.51
CA LYS A 595 -6.61 -27.03 0.76
C LYS A 595 -7.35 -27.84 -0.31
N ILE A 596 -8.42 -28.55 0.05
CA ILE A 596 -9.23 -29.36 -0.87
C ILE A 596 -10.69 -28.87 -0.79
N ASP A 597 -11.24 -28.37 -1.89
CA ASP A 597 -12.66 -28.03 -2.03
C ASP A 597 -13.17 -28.43 -3.42
N GLU A 598 -14.12 -29.37 -3.47
CA GLU A 598 -14.72 -29.87 -4.71
C GLU A 598 -15.78 -28.93 -5.30
N LYS A 599 -16.38 -28.08 -4.46
CA LYS A 599 -17.44 -27.14 -4.85
C LYS A 599 -16.87 -25.79 -5.28
N ALA A 600 -15.67 -25.44 -4.81
CA ALA A 600 -14.96 -24.21 -5.12
C ALA A 600 -13.48 -24.47 -5.46
N PRO A 601 -13.17 -25.07 -6.63
CA PRO A 601 -11.82 -25.51 -6.99
C PRO A 601 -10.79 -24.37 -7.05
N TRP A 602 -11.21 -23.11 -7.24
CA TRP A 602 -10.31 -21.94 -7.22
C TRP A 602 -9.84 -21.54 -5.80
N ASP A 603 -10.51 -22.03 -4.75
CA ASP A 603 -10.18 -21.80 -3.34
C ASP A 603 -9.34 -22.96 -2.74
N ALA A 604 -8.89 -23.89 -3.59
CA ALA A 604 -8.18 -25.12 -3.24
C ALA A 604 -6.85 -25.25 -4.02
N SER A 605 -5.95 -26.13 -3.56
CA SER A 605 -4.74 -26.47 -4.32
C SER A 605 -5.14 -27.34 -5.50
N VAL A 606 -5.06 -26.80 -6.72
CA VAL A 606 -5.41 -27.48 -7.98
C VAL A 606 -4.16 -27.66 -8.84
N VAL A 607 -4.19 -28.59 -9.79
CA VAL A 607 -3.28 -28.54 -10.94
C VAL A 607 -4.13 -28.36 -12.19
N GLU A 608 -3.92 -27.25 -12.87
CA GLU A 608 -4.54 -26.99 -14.16
C GLU A 608 -3.70 -27.63 -15.27
N PHE A 609 -4.31 -28.00 -16.39
CA PHE A 609 -3.60 -28.54 -17.54
C PHE A 609 -4.30 -28.14 -18.83
N PHE A 610 -3.56 -27.55 -19.76
CA PHE A 610 -4.07 -27.15 -21.08
C PHE A 610 -3.37 -27.93 -22.19
N VAL A 611 -4.14 -28.34 -23.20
CA VAL A 611 -3.61 -28.93 -24.42
C VAL A 611 -4.30 -28.29 -25.60
N LYS A 612 -3.52 -27.75 -26.53
CA LYS A 612 -4.04 -27.10 -27.72
C LYS A 612 -3.70 -27.94 -28.94
N GLY A 613 -4.70 -28.62 -29.51
CA GLY A 613 -4.53 -29.42 -30.71
C GLY A 613 -4.21 -28.59 -31.96
N PRO A 614 -3.81 -29.25 -33.08
CA PRO A 614 -3.36 -28.60 -34.32
C PRO A 614 -4.37 -27.62 -34.95
N HIS A 615 -5.68 -27.86 -34.72
CA HIS A 615 -6.77 -27.03 -35.25
C HIS A 615 -7.29 -25.99 -34.25
N GLY A 616 -6.54 -25.71 -33.18
CA GLY A 616 -6.85 -24.66 -32.21
C GLY A 616 -7.84 -25.03 -31.10
N ALA A 617 -8.35 -26.26 -31.08
CA ALA A 617 -9.15 -26.76 -29.98
C ALA A 617 -8.30 -26.89 -28.71
N VAL A 618 -8.66 -26.17 -27.65
CA VAL A 618 -8.02 -26.25 -26.33
C VAL A 618 -8.83 -27.20 -25.45
N LYS A 619 -8.21 -28.31 -25.03
CA LYS A 619 -8.70 -29.10 -23.91
C LYS A 619 -8.08 -28.59 -22.62
N GLN A 620 -8.90 -28.45 -21.59
CA GLN A 620 -8.53 -27.98 -20.27
C GLN A 620 -9.02 -29.00 -19.25
N PHE A 621 -8.16 -29.35 -18.31
CA PHE A 621 -8.47 -30.25 -17.22
C PHE A 621 -8.08 -29.60 -15.90
N PHE A 622 -8.94 -29.78 -14.90
CA PHE A 622 -8.65 -29.45 -13.51
C PHE A 622 -8.38 -30.74 -12.74
N LEU A 623 -7.25 -30.79 -12.06
CA LEU A 623 -6.82 -31.93 -11.28
C LEU A 623 -6.90 -31.53 -9.81
N LEU A 624 -7.89 -32.08 -9.11
CA LEU A 624 -8.14 -31.81 -7.70
C LEU A 624 -7.45 -32.90 -6.86
N PRO A 625 -6.29 -32.63 -6.24
CA PRO A 625 -5.64 -33.57 -5.35
C PRO A 625 -6.54 -33.86 -4.14
N ARG A 626 -6.59 -35.12 -3.71
CA ARG A 626 -7.29 -35.56 -2.50
C ARG A 626 -6.33 -36.28 -1.58
N THR A 627 -6.70 -36.40 -0.31
CA THR A 627 -5.97 -37.21 0.68
C THR A 627 -5.83 -38.68 0.24
N LYS A 628 -6.72 -39.17 -0.63
CA LYS A 628 -6.66 -40.47 -1.29
C LYS A 628 -6.96 -40.34 -2.79
N GLY A 629 -5.92 -40.16 -3.61
CA GLY A 629 -6.06 -40.04 -5.07
C GLY A 629 -6.45 -38.63 -5.52
N ALA A 630 -7.19 -38.52 -6.63
CA ALA A 630 -7.58 -37.22 -7.16
C ALA A 630 -8.85 -37.29 -8.01
N THR A 631 -9.46 -36.13 -8.24
CA THR A 631 -10.55 -35.98 -9.22
C THR A 631 -10.05 -35.21 -10.42
N VAL A 632 -10.26 -35.78 -11.61
CA VAL A 632 -10.00 -35.09 -12.88
C VAL A 632 -11.31 -34.57 -13.43
N LEU A 633 -11.39 -33.25 -13.59
CA LEU A 633 -12.54 -32.57 -14.15
C LEU A 633 -12.18 -31.98 -15.52
N GLY A 634 -13.07 -32.09 -16.49
CA GLY A 634 -12.96 -31.35 -17.75
C GLY A 634 -13.30 -29.87 -17.56
N ARG A 635 -13.19 -29.09 -18.63
CA ARG A 635 -13.57 -27.67 -18.67
C ARG A 635 -15.02 -27.39 -18.23
N ASP A 636 -15.91 -28.35 -18.40
CA ASP A 636 -17.32 -28.28 -17.99
C ASP A 636 -17.55 -28.80 -16.56
N PHE A 637 -16.47 -29.02 -15.80
CA PHE A 637 -16.48 -29.54 -14.43
C PHE A 637 -17.09 -30.94 -14.27
N LYS A 638 -17.12 -31.74 -15.34
CA LYS A 638 -17.53 -33.14 -15.27
C LYS A 638 -16.32 -34.07 -15.14
N PRO A 639 -16.44 -35.19 -14.40
CA PRO A 639 -15.37 -36.17 -14.27
C PRO A 639 -14.92 -36.74 -15.63
N VAL A 640 -13.61 -36.78 -15.85
CA VAL A 640 -13.00 -37.40 -17.05
C VAL A 640 -12.35 -38.72 -16.64
N LYS A 641 -12.83 -39.84 -17.17
CA LYS A 641 -12.44 -41.19 -16.71
C LYS A 641 -11.08 -41.67 -17.24
N ASP A 642 -10.64 -41.15 -18.39
CA ASP A 642 -9.49 -41.70 -19.11
C ASP A 642 -8.20 -40.87 -18.96
N VAL A 643 -8.21 -39.89 -18.06
CA VAL A 643 -7.02 -39.17 -17.59
C VAL A 643 -6.75 -39.62 -16.16
N THR A 644 -5.59 -40.23 -15.92
CA THR A 644 -5.22 -40.70 -14.58
C THR A 644 -4.33 -39.68 -13.90
N PHE A 645 -4.72 -39.23 -12.72
CA PHE A 645 -3.88 -38.41 -11.85
C PHE A 645 -3.71 -39.09 -10.50
N LYS A 646 -2.46 -39.32 -10.12
CA LYS A 646 -2.09 -39.82 -8.80
C LYS A 646 -1.36 -38.72 -8.06
N VAL A 647 -1.70 -38.58 -6.78
CA VAL A 647 -1.06 -37.62 -5.88
C VAL A 647 -0.70 -38.31 -4.57
N ALA A 648 0.44 -37.95 -4.02
CA ALA A 648 0.85 -38.29 -2.66
C ALA A 648 1.12 -36.98 -1.91
N ILE A 649 0.30 -36.67 -0.89
CA ILE A 649 0.37 -35.43 -0.12
C ILE A 649 1.18 -35.67 1.15
N ASP A 650 2.10 -34.76 1.47
CA ASP A 650 2.86 -34.74 2.73
C ASP A 650 2.89 -33.32 3.35
N LYS A 651 3.62 -33.15 4.46
CA LYS A 651 3.68 -31.86 5.19
C LYS A 651 4.35 -30.72 4.43
N GLY A 652 5.09 -31.01 3.36
CA GLY A 652 5.83 -30.03 2.56
C GLY A 652 5.29 -29.83 1.14
N GLY A 653 4.14 -30.44 0.79
CA GLY A 653 3.56 -30.35 -0.54
C GLY A 653 2.98 -31.66 -1.03
N TYR A 654 3.09 -31.91 -2.33
CA TYR A 654 2.64 -33.15 -2.93
C TYR A 654 3.41 -33.54 -4.19
N ASP A 655 3.65 -34.84 -4.32
CA ASP A 655 4.14 -35.46 -5.55
C ASP A 655 2.96 -35.82 -6.43
N PHE A 656 3.08 -35.60 -7.74
CA PHE A 656 2.04 -35.93 -8.70
C PHE A 656 2.57 -36.73 -9.90
N ARG A 657 1.67 -37.56 -10.44
CA ARG A 657 1.83 -38.26 -11.71
C ARG A 657 0.55 -38.14 -12.51
N LEU A 658 0.64 -37.46 -13.64
CA LEU A 658 -0.38 -37.38 -14.67
C LEU A 658 -0.04 -38.38 -15.77
N ALA A 659 -1.00 -39.22 -16.15
CA ALA A 659 -0.88 -40.11 -17.29
C ALA A 659 -2.14 -40.03 -18.15
N ALA A 660 -1.97 -39.79 -19.45
CA ALA A 660 -3.07 -39.71 -20.40
C ALA A 660 -2.66 -40.25 -21.78
N ASP A 661 -3.65 -40.76 -22.51
CA ASP A 661 -3.50 -41.01 -23.94
C ASP A 661 -3.52 -39.68 -24.70
N LEU A 662 -2.65 -39.53 -25.70
CA LEU A 662 -2.57 -38.35 -26.55
C LEU A 662 -3.94 -38.01 -27.18
N ALA A 663 -4.72 -39.00 -27.62
CA ALA A 663 -6.04 -38.79 -28.21
C ALA A 663 -7.03 -38.15 -27.22
N ILE A 664 -6.97 -38.55 -25.96
CA ILE A 664 -7.88 -38.07 -24.90
C ILE A 664 -7.61 -36.62 -24.57
N ILE A 665 -6.36 -36.18 -24.64
CA ILE A 665 -5.99 -34.77 -24.43
C ILE A 665 -6.12 -33.91 -25.70
N GLY A 666 -6.68 -34.47 -26.78
CA GLY A 666 -7.05 -33.73 -28.00
C GLY A 666 -5.99 -33.72 -29.09
N VAL A 667 -5.02 -34.65 -29.02
CA VAL A 667 -4.04 -34.88 -30.09
C VAL A 667 -4.61 -35.95 -31.02
N VAL A 668 -5.10 -35.54 -32.19
CA VAL A 668 -5.59 -36.47 -33.21
C VAL A 668 -4.41 -36.87 -34.09
N GLU A 669 -4.11 -38.18 -34.15
CA GLU A 669 -3.00 -38.71 -34.94
C GLU A 669 -3.21 -38.45 -36.44
N LYS A 670 -2.35 -37.62 -37.01
CA LYS A 670 -1.91 -37.76 -38.40
C LYS A 670 -0.40 -37.99 -38.36
N THR A 671 0.02 -39.17 -38.81
CA THR A 671 1.42 -39.59 -38.78
C THR A 671 2.31 -38.53 -39.44
N GLY A 672 3.30 -38.02 -38.69
CA GLY A 672 4.24 -37.00 -39.18
C GLY A 672 3.83 -35.54 -38.96
N ASP A 673 2.61 -35.24 -38.51
CA ASP A 673 2.17 -33.86 -38.26
C ASP A 673 2.55 -33.39 -36.84
N PRO A 674 3.21 -32.22 -36.68
CA PRO A 674 3.56 -31.66 -35.38
C PRO A 674 2.34 -31.09 -34.63
N PHE A 675 2.37 -31.09 -33.29
CA PHE A 675 1.34 -30.47 -32.44
C PHE A 675 1.94 -29.67 -31.27
N TYR A 676 1.12 -28.84 -30.61
CA TYR A 676 1.52 -27.97 -29.49
C TYR A 676 0.97 -28.44 -28.14
N MET A 677 1.72 -28.26 -27.05
CA MET A 677 1.22 -28.47 -25.69
C MET A 677 1.68 -27.37 -24.74
N ASP A 678 0.73 -26.66 -24.11
CA ASP A 678 1.01 -25.65 -23.09
C ASP A 678 0.79 -26.26 -21.70
N PHE A 679 1.86 -26.65 -21.01
CA PHE A 679 1.76 -27.23 -19.66
C PHE A 679 1.83 -26.14 -18.59
N VAL A 680 0.69 -25.71 -18.07
CA VAL A 680 0.61 -24.68 -17.02
C VAL A 680 0.29 -25.33 -15.70
N VAL A 681 1.18 -25.27 -14.70
CA VAL A 681 0.88 -25.75 -13.34
C VAL A 681 0.56 -24.53 -12.48
N GLY A 682 -0.72 -24.32 -12.20
CA GLY A 682 -1.16 -23.37 -11.19
C GLY A 682 -1.55 -24.11 -9.91
N ALA A 683 -0.69 -24.09 -8.89
CA ALA A 683 -1.01 -24.63 -7.57
C ALA A 683 -1.25 -23.47 -6.61
N GLY A 684 -2.50 -23.25 -6.20
CA GLY A 684 -2.75 -22.31 -5.12
C GLY A 684 -4.21 -21.95 -4.88
N ALA A 685 -4.56 -21.91 -3.60
CA ALA A 685 -5.67 -21.11 -3.08
C ALA A 685 -5.26 -19.66 -2.76
N LEU A 686 -3.96 -19.29 -2.87
CA LEU A 686 -3.43 -17.98 -2.41
C LEU A 686 -2.19 -17.46 -3.17
N GLY A 687 -2.01 -17.78 -4.46
CA GLY A 687 -1.05 -17.05 -5.32
C GLY A 687 0.46 -17.34 -5.16
N ASP A 688 0.87 -18.33 -4.36
CA ASP A 688 2.30 -18.53 -4.04
C ASP A 688 3.08 -19.50 -4.97
N ALA A 689 2.44 -20.28 -5.84
CA ALA A 689 3.14 -21.13 -6.81
C ALA A 689 2.53 -21.06 -8.23
N HIS A 690 3.01 -20.09 -9.01
CA HIS A 690 2.74 -20.03 -10.45
C HIS A 690 3.99 -20.48 -11.24
N GLY A 691 3.86 -21.59 -11.97
CA GLY A 691 4.88 -22.08 -12.89
C GLY A 691 4.26 -22.46 -14.23
N ALA A 692 4.69 -21.84 -15.32
CA ALA A 692 4.25 -22.19 -16.67
C ALA A 692 5.42 -22.81 -17.45
N CYS A 693 5.19 -23.88 -18.19
CA CYS A 693 6.17 -24.38 -19.14
C CYS A 693 5.50 -24.57 -20.51
N ARG A 694 6.09 -23.97 -21.55
CA ARG A 694 5.64 -24.18 -22.93
C ARG A 694 6.54 -25.20 -23.61
N VAL A 695 6.05 -26.42 -23.75
CA VAL A 695 6.69 -27.46 -24.57
C VAL A 695 6.12 -27.33 -25.98
N GLY A 696 6.73 -26.44 -26.77
CA GLY A 696 6.32 -26.19 -28.15
C GLY A 696 7.20 -26.95 -29.15
N TRP A 697 6.58 -27.43 -30.23
CA TRP A 697 7.28 -27.80 -31.46
C TRP A 697 6.62 -27.21 -32.70
N ASN A 698 7.44 -26.92 -33.71
CA ASN A 698 7.40 -25.85 -34.71
C ASN A 698 6.07 -25.50 -35.41
N GLY A 699 6.00 -24.22 -35.82
CA GLY A 699 5.05 -23.64 -36.76
C GLY A 699 4.53 -22.26 -36.36
N SER A 700 5.44 -21.33 -36.04
CA SER A 700 5.23 -19.92 -35.63
C SER A 700 4.95 -19.67 -34.14
N VAL A 701 5.97 -19.22 -33.40
CA VAL A 701 5.77 -18.65 -32.06
C VAL A 701 6.58 -17.36 -31.87
N ARG A 702 5.85 -16.31 -31.48
CA ARG A 702 6.36 -15.16 -30.73
C ARG A 702 6.66 -15.54 -29.28
N SER A 703 7.79 -15.03 -28.81
CA SER A 703 8.01 -14.41 -27.50
C SER A 703 8.75 -15.17 -26.41
N SER A 704 9.55 -14.35 -25.74
CA SER A 704 10.39 -14.53 -24.57
C SER A 704 9.66 -15.07 -23.34
N SER A 705 10.08 -16.22 -22.86
CA SER A 705 10.30 -16.52 -21.44
C SER A 705 10.99 -17.89 -21.37
N ARG A 706 11.90 -18.06 -20.40
CA ARG A 706 12.86 -19.16 -20.31
C ARG A 706 12.19 -20.53 -20.07
N SER A 707 11.66 -21.15 -21.12
CA SER A 707 11.23 -22.55 -21.13
C SER A 707 11.85 -23.26 -22.33
N GLY A 708 12.55 -24.38 -22.10
CA GLY A 708 13.12 -25.21 -23.16
C GLY A 708 12.02 -25.79 -24.08
N HIS A 709 12.26 -25.80 -25.38
CA HIS A 709 11.34 -26.33 -26.39
C HIS A 709 11.81 -27.72 -26.87
N TYR A 710 10.91 -28.71 -26.93
CA TYR A 710 11.20 -30.09 -27.34
C TYR A 710 10.15 -30.58 -28.37
N ALA A 711 10.56 -31.36 -29.38
CA ALA A 711 9.64 -32.06 -30.31
C ALA A 711 9.36 -33.48 -29.86
N LEU A 712 8.24 -34.06 -30.29
CA LEU A 712 8.03 -35.51 -30.27
C LEU A 712 7.37 -35.91 -31.60
N VAL A 713 8.06 -36.72 -32.42
CA VAL A 713 7.54 -37.21 -33.72
C VAL A 713 7.22 -38.69 -33.62
N THR A 714 5.97 -39.10 -33.87
CA THR A 714 5.60 -40.52 -33.94
C THR A 714 5.91 -41.13 -35.31
N ARG A 715 6.55 -42.29 -35.34
CA ARG A 715 6.80 -43.05 -36.56
C ARG A 715 6.49 -44.54 -36.34
N GLU A 716 5.68 -45.12 -37.22
CA GLU A 716 5.72 -46.55 -37.56
C GLU A 716 5.45 -46.73 -39.05
N GLY A 717 6.22 -47.63 -39.68
CA GLY A 717 6.00 -48.13 -41.04
C GLY A 717 6.48 -47.21 -42.17
N HIS A 718 7.80 -47.28 -42.46
CA HIS A 718 8.58 -46.66 -43.55
C HIS A 718 9.16 -45.24 -43.34
#